data_AF-A0A4S2LKC0-F1
#
_entry.id   AF-A0A4S2LKC0-F1
#
_cell.length_a   1.000
_cell.length_b   1.000
_cell.length_c   1.000
_cell.angle_alpha   90.00
_cell.angle_beta   90.00
_cell.angle_gamma   90.00
#
_symmetry.space_group_name_H-M   'P 1'
#
loop_
_entity.id
_entity.type
_entity.pdbx_description
1 polymer ?
#
loop_
_entity_poly.entity_id
_entity_poly.type
_entity_poly.pdbx_seq_one_letter_code
_entity_poly.pdbx_strand_id
1 'polypeptide(L)'
;MERLDGMISIENRPGEIFPSNMVRPLENAENLSNNASILGEPDASEEERGELIVLDPDHPLMKRFQESLKVMLMKQLEKSEVALREMDEECKRQKSAHIETGCELYNFQQELAKFQVQLEKKHAEYVEISEKTKTAQEDLKQLRESYSDSVKGLAQETKTMHSMRNEVDSLSLRLFYLNIARDEVTGDIKVMKRAAEKATIDLSKQEDEKVRQDLLVNRIQTKVDQLTEDIALYEAQITAQEAEMESSQNLLHEAEAQIVSISVDKKHLMAQWNTSLLGLQRRNEAYAALMKAHTEAKERLMVLDNEQLAYRRSIAKEQEKHEQLTVLVNKNEADLNTLRKQILQTQTKHEADKQTYSTYTRMLQETERNLSEAQSELASNQSTVDTLRKQIEKETMKKADLEAKISKELHERLTAKKSMQYVNKLSVIVQDQSRELITQIAQLENQIARDDLATAVKKAENQRTKERIHEVEQEIQERNGLINKLEAEIHHATVMVERKQSAIDLLNKKLDRLLQESGGVEMGPLGAMIANLTKAVQAKQEEIGELEQQWLKEQNELVRQMNERDSLTKTVERLRKQLTILAQKKLRMDNEIAVQEREKVELERELKHLQNDTGRLNGLIAKEKVAGENLTNENKLAETDFVRTLRGKEMEVAELQGKLDELKREREEVLNELVEIERTIMLWEKKVQLCEETKNAVDCQLGQGEMNVMRHEIHRMEVRKSSLLTQQEKLLQALERSVAKRELIVMQCETQRYQQNRANLRITAQRHLEELKKKVKGTKQLASNCSTEIKELEEKLVELEQELVSKRNDFEREQKLMDELTEKLQCHANDKQMYVFKLQLKQHETVYWEQINEGRYRRLCSSSSALVAESARQYNRIRTLLMVIDKLMMDFPQTQRELYPLHRILEDRLEQEDKNERLAAVQAPELEDSCRSSEIYKSTPVRENQ
;
A
#
# COMPACT_ATOMS: atom_id res chain seq x y z
N MET A 1 -9.86 -64.88 -47.26
CA MET A 1 -8.47 -64.82 -47.75
C MET A 1 -7.59 -65.06 -46.54
N GLU A 2 -7.27 -66.33 -46.24
CA GLU A 2 -6.08 -67.06 -46.70
C GLU A 2 -4.80 -66.63 -45.95
N ARG A 3 -3.97 -67.52 -45.36
CA ARG A 3 -4.03 -68.99 -45.19
C ARG A 3 -2.99 -69.45 -44.12
N LEU A 4 -3.35 -70.44 -43.28
CA LEU A 4 -2.51 -71.55 -42.73
C LEU A 4 -1.31 -71.19 -41.81
N ASP A 5 -0.89 -72.00 -40.81
CA ASP A 5 -1.37 -73.28 -40.26
C ASP A 5 -0.82 -73.51 -38.83
N GLY A 6 -1.30 -74.53 -38.08
CA GLY A 6 -0.54 -75.08 -36.93
C GLY A 6 -1.18 -75.17 -35.53
N MET A 7 -2.38 -75.75 -35.43
CA MET A 7 -2.86 -76.72 -34.40
C MET A 7 -2.31 -76.71 -32.94
N ILE A 8 -3.16 -76.43 -31.92
CA ILE A 8 -3.86 -77.38 -30.98
C ILE A 8 -3.03 -77.78 -29.72
N SER A 9 -3.29 -77.24 -28.51
CA SER A 9 -4.13 -77.78 -27.39
C SER A 9 -3.46 -78.94 -26.57
N ILE A 10 -3.66 -79.21 -25.26
CA ILE A 10 -4.72 -78.89 -24.27
C ILE A 10 -4.22 -79.10 -22.80
N GLU A 11 -4.86 -78.42 -21.83
CA GLU A 11 -5.10 -78.64 -20.37
C GLU A 11 -4.19 -79.42 -19.35
N ASN A 12 -3.89 -78.74 -18.23
CA ASN A 12 -4.05 -79.07 -16.78
C ASN A 12 -3.88 -80.49 -16.14
N ARG A 13 -2.96 -80.55 -15.15
CA ARG A 13 -3.05 -81.20 -13.79
C ARG A 13 -3.08 -82.78 -13.70
N PRO A 14 -2.89 -83.42 -12.51
CA PRO A 14 -1.60 -83.55 -11.79
C PRO A 14 -1.32 -84.99 -11.23
N GLY A 15 -0.19 -85.20 -10.55
CA GLY A 15 0.12 -86.42 -9.76
C GLY A 15 1.63 -86.56 -9.52
N GLU A 16 2.12 -86.53 -8.27
CA GLU A 16 2.40 -87.71 -7.41
C GLU A 16 3.77 -88.35 -7.75
N ILE A 17 4.78 -88.52 -6.87
CA ILE A 17 4.79 -88.91 -5.43
C ILE A 17 6.13 -88.50 -4.73
N PHE A 18 6.09 -88.11 -3.45
CA PHE A 18 7.20 -87.96 -2.45
C PHE A 18 7.45 -89.33 -1.71
N PRO A 19 8.24 -89.57 -0.62
CA PRO A 19 9.00 -88.68 0.27
C PRO A 19 10.41 -89.13 0.80
N SER A 20 11.07 -88.17 1.44
CA SER A 20 11.83 -88.16 2.72
C SER A 20 12.32 -89.41 3.49
N ASN A 21 13.53 -89.24 4.05
CA ASN A 21 13.97 -89.46 5.45
C ASN A 21 14.14 -90.85 6.13
N MET A 22 15.37 -91.02 6.67
CA MET A 22 15.72 -91.37 8.07
C MET A 22 15.85 -92.85 8.56
N VAL A 23 16.82 -92.98 9.50
CA VAL A 23 17.10 -94.04 10.51
C VAL A 23 17.83 -95.34 10.11
N ARG A 24 18.76 -95.76 11.00
CA ARG A 24 19.44 -97.08 11.15
C ARG A 24 18.43 -98.16 11.66
N PRO A 25 18.78 -99.42 12.08
CA PRO A 25 20.08 -100.12 12.22
C PRO A 25 20.06 -101.65 11.85
N LEU A 26 21.10 -102.39 12.30
CA LEU A 26 21.17 -103.86 12.54
C LEU A 26 21.10 -104.81 11.31
N GLU A 27 22.12 -105.64 11.09
CA GLU A 27 22.33 -107.01 11.62
C GLU A 27 21.34 -108.07 11.11
N ASN A 28 21.83 -108.94 10.22
CA ASN A 28 21.80 -110.42 10.25
C ASN A 28 22.10 -110.93 8.83
N ALA A 29 23.14 -111.74 8.57
CA ALA A 29 23.51 -113.05 9.11
C ALA A 29 22.83 -114.21 8.36
N GLU A 30 23.53 -115.35 8.36
CA GLU A 30 23.21 -116.60 7.65
C GLU A 30 23.39 -116.59 6.11
N ASN A 31 23.94 -117.64 5.49
CA ASN A 31 24.69 -118.79 6.01
C ASN A 31 25.49 -119.43 4.86
N LEU A 32 26.73 -119.84 5.12
CA LEU A 32 27.32 -121.06 4.51
C LEU A 32 28.54 -121.49 5.32
N SER A 33 28.24 -122.34 6.29
CA SER A 33 29.16 -122.88 7.29
C SER A 33 30.08 -123.97 6.73
N ASN A 34 31.34 -123.95 7.18
CA ASN A 34 32.17 -125.07 7.69
C ASN A 34 33.66 -124.88 7.26
N ASN A 35 34.58 -124.68 8.22
CA ASN A 35 35.26 -125.70 9.04
C ASN A 35 36.23 -126.58 8.22
N ALA A 36 37.46 -126.86 8.65
CA ALA A 36 38.05 -126.68 9.99
C ALA A 36 39.57 -126.40 9.94
N SER A 37 40.12 -125.89 11.04
CA SER A 37 41.55 -125.98 11.38
C SER A 37 41.95 -127.44 11.65
N ILE A 38 43.23 -127.79 11.45
CA ILE A 38 44.11 -128.42 12.46
C ILE A 38 45.53 -128.65 11.90
N LEU A 39 46.49 -128.74 12.84
CA LEU A 39 47.93 -128.91 12.65
C LEU A 39 48.33 -130.22 11.92
N GLY A 40 49.49 -130.19 11.27
CA GLY A 40 50.19 -131.39 10.78
C GLY A 40 51.47 -131.06 10.01
N GLU A 41 52.64 -131.18 10.66
CA GLU A 41 53.89 -131.54 9.98
C GLU A 41 53.89 -133.07 9.72
N PRO A 42 54.96 -133.67 9.14
CA PRO A 42 55.41 -133.51 7.77
C PRO A 42 55.49 -134.88 7.05
N ASP A 43 55.69 -134.91 5.73
CA ASP A 43 56.38 -135.99 4.98
C ASP A 43 56.37 -135.61 3.48
N ALA A 44 57.51 -135.49 2.79
CA ALA A 44 58.44 -136.52 2.34
C ALA A 44 58.18 -136.94 0.88
N SER A 45 58.93 -136.32 -0.04
CA SER A 45 59.22 -136.87 -1.36
C SER A 45 60.65 -136.48 -1.76
N GLU A 46 61.57 -137.43 -1.59
CA GLU A 46 62.82 -137.52 -2.35
C GLU A 46 62.47 -137.61 -3.87
N GLU A 47 63.32 -137.40 -4.87
CA GLU A 47 64.77 -137.54 -5.07
C GLU A 47 65.24 -136.35 -5.98
N GLU A 48 66.50 -135.96 -6.17
CA GLU A 48 67.76 -136.73 -6.23
C GLU A 48 68.85 -136.22 -5.28
N ARG A 49 69.69 -137.17 -4.85
CA ARG A 49 70.74 -136.97 -3.85
C ARG A 49 72.07 -136.58 -4.48
N GLY A 50 72.58 -135.40 -4.14
CA GLY A 50 74.01 -135.18 -4.00
C GLY A 50 74.36 -135.22 -2.50
N GLU A 51 75.18 -136.18 -2.07
CA GLU A 51 75.44 -136.44 -0.65
C GLU A 51 76.02 -135.21 0.08
N LEU A 52 75.18 -134.55 0.89
CA LEU A 52 75.58 -133.53 1.83
C LEU A 52 75.83 -134.19 3.19
N ILE A 53 77.10 -134.38 3.56
CA ILE A 53 77.46 -134.87 4.90
C ILE A 53 77.17 -133.74 5.91
N VAL A 54 76.00 -133.80 6.56
CA VAL A 54 75.57 -132.84 7.58
C VAL A 54 75.95 -133.37 8.97
N LEU A 55 76.54 -132.50 9.79
CA LEU A 55 76.82 -132.76 11.21
C LEU A 55 75.56 -132.59 12.06
N ASP A 56 75.46 -133.35 13.15
CA ASP A 56 74.31 -133.34 14.07
C ASP A 56 73.93 -131.92 14.57
N PRO A 57 72.62 -131.63 14.78
CA PRO A 57 72.15 -130.32 15.26
C PRO A 57 72.77 -129.86 16.59
N ASP A 58 73.14 -130.79 17.46
CA ASP A 58 73.76 -130.54 18.77
C ASP A 58 75.30 -130.49 18.74
N HIS A 59 75.92 -130.63 17.57
CA HIS A 59 77.38 -130.59 17.45
C HIS A 59 77.92 -129.21 17.87
N PRO A 60 78.96 -129.11 18.74
CA PRO A 60 79.43 -127.84 19.30
C PRO A 60 79.99 -126.82 18.26
N LEU A 61 80.16 -127.24 17.00
CA LEU A 61 80.51 -126.35 15.88
C LEU A 61 79.30 -125.68 15.21
N MET A 62 78.07 -126.17 15.42
CA MET A 62 76.83 -125.61 14.84
C MET A 62 76.27 -124.42 15.63
N LYS A 63 76.59 -124.29 16.93
CA LYS A 63 76.07 -123.21 17.79
C LYS A 63 76.34 -121.81 17.23
N ARG A 64 77.53 -121.53 16.68
CA ARG A 64 77.87 -120.24 16.02
C ARG A 64 76.97 -119.91 14.83
N PHE A 65 76.59 -120.92 14.04
CA PHE A 65 75.68 -120.76 12.90
C PHE A 65 74.23 -120.51 13.37
N GLN A 66 73.78 -121.23 14.39
CA GLN A 66 72.45 -121.05 14.98
C GLN A 66 72.31 -119.70 15.69
N GLU A 67 73.33 -119.24 16.42
CA GLU A 67 73.36 -117.93 17.10
C GLU A 67 73.39 -116.76 16.11
N SER A 68 74.21 -116.83 15.06
CA SER A 68 74.23 -115.78 14.02
C SER A 68 72.90 -115.70 13.25
N LEU A 69 72.27 -116.83 12.93
CA LEU A 69 70.93 -116.86 12.35
C LEU A 69 69.88 -116.24 13.29
N LYS A 70 69.95 -116.54 14.59
CA LYS A 70 69.03 -115.99 15.61
C LYS A 70 69.19 -114.48 15.78
N VAL A 71 70.42 -113.96 15.84
CA VAL A 71 70.69 -112.51 15.93
C VAL A 71 70.19 -111.77 14.69
N MET A 72 70.35 -112.35 13.49
CA MET A 72 69.84 -111.77 12.25
C MET A 72 68.30 -111.65 12.26
N LEU A 73 67.61 -112.71 12.67
CA LEU A 73 66.14 -112.72 12.78
C LEU A 73 65.61 -111.75 13.85
N MET A 74 66.26 -111.68 15.02
CA MET A 74 65.85 -110.74 16.08
C MET A 74 66.03 -109.27 15.66
N LYS A 75 67.14 -108.93 14.98
CA LYS A 75 67.34 -107.57 14.42
C LYS A 75 66.30 -107.20 13.35
N GLN A 76 65.83 -108.16 12.55
CA GLN A 76 64.74 -107.91 11.59
C GLN A 76 63.41 -107.70 12.31
N LEU A 77 63.12 -108.50 13.34
CA LEU A 77 61.93 -108.35 14.17
C LEU A 77 61.89 -106.97 14.82
N GLU A 78 62.94 -106.57 15.54
CA GLU A 78 63.06 -105.26 16.22
C GLU A 78 62.87 -104.09 15.25
N LYS A 79 63.53 -104.11 14.08
CA LYS A 79 63.33 -103.09 13.03
C LYS A 79 61.88 -103.02 12.56
N SER A 80 61.25 -104.18 12.34
CA SER A 80 59.85 -104.23 11.89
C SER A 80 58.87 -103.75 12.96
N GLU A 81 59.11 -104.06 14.23
CA GLU A 81 58.31 -103.59 15.36
C GLU A 81 58.42 -102.08 15.56
N VAL A 82 59.62 -101.49 15.46
CA VAL A 82 59.82 -100.04 15.58
C VAL A 82 59.08 -99.31 14.46
N ALA A 83 59.25 -99.74 13.20
CA ALA A 83 58.54 -99.15 12.07
C ALA A 83 57.01 -99.28 12.20
N LEU A 84 56.50 -100.39 12.77
CA LEU A 84 55.07 -100.60 12.98
C LEU A 84 54.53 -99.65 14.08
N ARG A 85 55.28 -99.46 15.18
CA ARG A 85 54.94 -98.49 16.24
C ARG A 85 54.95 -97.04 15.73
N GLU A 86 55.95 -96.66 14.93
CA GLU A 86 56.04 -95.33 14.32
C GLU A 86 54.83 -95.05 13.40
N MET A 87 54.45 -96.02 12.55
CA MET A 87 53.28 -95.90 11.69
C MET A 87 51.96 -95.89 12.48
N ASP A 88 51.85 -96.63 13.58
CA ASP A 88 50.68 -96.61 14.47
C ASP A 88 50.54 -95.28 15.21
N GLU A 89 51.63 -94.65 15.67
CA GLU A 89 51.60 -93.32 16.27
C GLU A 89 51.23 -92.23 15.26
N GLU A 90 51.79 -92.27 14.05
CA GLU A 90 51.45 -91.34 12.98
C GLU A 90 49.98 -91.50 12.56
N CYS A 91 49.49 -92.73 12.45
CA CYS A 91 48.07 -93.01 12.19
C CYS A 91 47.17 -92.46 13.31
N LYS A 92 47.60 -92.51 14.58
CA LYS A 92 46.86 -91.89 15.70
C LYS A 92 46.85 -90.37 15.62
N ARG A 93 47.98 -89.72 15.31
CA ARG A 93 48.06 -88.25 15.12
C ARG A 93 47.16 -87.78 13.97
N GLN A 94 47.18 -88.47 12.84
CA GLN A 94 46.32 -88.11 11.71
C GLN A 94 44.83 -88.32 12.02
N LYS A 95 44.48 -89.35 12.80
CA LYS A 95 43.11 -89.55 13.29
C LYS A 95 42.66 -88.47 14.29
N SER A 96 43.51 -88.02 15.21
CA SER A 96 43.15 -86.93 16.13
C SER A 96 43.00 -85.61 15.37
N ALA A 97 43.93 -85.27 14.48
CA ALA A 97 43.84 -84.07 13.64
C ALA A 97 42.59 -84.07 12.73
N HIS A 98 42.19 -85.23 12.19
CA HIS A 98 40.94 -85.37 11.43
C HIS A 98 39.69 -85.16 12.32
N ILE A 99 39.71 -85.61 13.57
CA ILE A 99 38.60 -85.39 14.51
C ILE A 99 38.53 -83.91 14.93
N GLU A 100 39.68 -83.28 15.22
CA GLU A 100 39.78 -81.87 15.58
C GLU A 100 39.27 -80.97 14.44
N THR A 101 39.80 -81.13 13.22
CA THR A 101 39.32 -80.39 12.04
C THR A 101 37.85 -80.70 11.69
N GLY A 102 37.37 -81.92 11.96
CA GLY A 102 35.96 -82.27 11.85
C GLY A 102 35.05 -81.54 12.85
N CYS A 103 35.51 -81.39 14.10
CA CYS A 103 34.83 -80.62 15.14
C CYS A 103 34.82 -79.12 14.83
N GLU A 104 35.95 -78.57 14.36
CA GLU A 104 36.03 -77.18 13.90
C GLU A 104 35.08 -76.92 12.73
N LEU A 105 35.07 -77.79 11.72
CA LEU A 105 34.15 -77.69 10.59
C LEU A 105 32.68 -77.75 11.02
N TYR A 106 32.33 -78.60 11.99
CA TYR A 106 30.98 -78.66 12.56
C TYR A 106 30.62 -77.37 13.32
N ASN A 107 31.54 -76.80 14.09
CA ASN A 107 31.35 -75.53 14.77
C ASN A 107 31.12 -74.39 13.76
N PHE A 108 31.96 -74.29 12.71
CA PHE A 108 31.78 -73.31 11.64
C PHE A 108 30.46 -73.51 10.89
N GLN A 109 30.01 -74.74 10.65
CA GLN A 109 28.69 -75.01 10.07
C GLN A 109 27.56 -74.53 11.00
N GLN A 110 27.69 -74.70 12.32
CA GLN A 110 26.70 -74.21 13.28
C GLN A 110 26.70 -72.67 13.38
N GLU A 111 27.86 -72.02 13.30
CA GLU A 111 27.97 -70.55 13.24
C GLU A 111 27.39 -70.00 11.94
N LEU A 112 27.71 -70.61 10.80
CA LEU A 112 27.16 -70.24 9.50
C LEU A 112 25.63 -70.35 9.49
N ALA A 113 25.06 -71.42 10.06
CA ALA A 113 23.61 -71.56 10.22
C ALA A 113 23.00 -70.46 11.13
N LYS A 114 23.68 -70.09 12.23
CA LYS A 114 23.25 -68.96 13.08
C LYS A 114 23.27 -67.64 12.29
N PHE A 115 24.31 -67.39 11.49
CA PHE A 115 24.41 -66.18 10.67
C PHE A 115 23.36 -66.15 9.54
N GLN A 116 23.05 -67.28 8.91
CA GLN A 116 21.95 -67.37 7.93
C GLN A 116 20.60 -67.01 8.56
N VAL A 117 20.27 -67.57 9.73
CA VAL A 117 19.02 -67.24 10.45
C VAL A 117 18.99 -65.77 10.90
N GLN A 118 20.14 -65.18 11.26
CA GLN A 118 20.22 -63.74 11.56
C GLN A 118 20.03 -62.88 10.30
N LEU A 119 20.60 -63.27 9.17
CA LEU A 119 20.45 -62.60 7.88
C LEU A 119 19.00 -62.62 7.41
N GLU A 120 18.33 -63.78 7.47
CA GLU A 120 16.91 -63.94 7.12
C GLU A 120 16.00 -63.06 8.00
N LYS A 121 16.26 -63.00 9.32
CA LYS A 121 15.55 -62.08 10.22
C LYS A 121 15.77 -60.61 9.84
N LYS A 122 17.01 -60.21 9.57
CA LYS A 122 17.32 -58.83 9.14
C LYS A 122 16.73 -58.51 7.76
N HIS A 123 16.61 -59.49 6.88
CA HIS A 123 15.94 -59.33 5.59
C HIS A 123 14.42 -59.16 5.76
N ALA A 124 13.78 -59.94 6.64
CA ALA A 124 12.37 -59.78 6.98
C ALA A 124 12.08 -58.41 7.62
N GLU A 125 12.90 -57.97 8.58
CA GLU A 125 12.83 -56.62 9.17
C GLU A 125 12.97 -55.53 8.09
N TYR A 126 13.91 -55.69 7.15
CA TYR A 126 14.09 -54.75 6.03
C TYR A 126 12.88 -54.69 5.10
N VAL A 127 12.28 -55.83 4.76
CA VAL A 127 11.06 -55.89 3.93
C VAL A 127 9.90 -55.17 4.64
N GLU A 128 9.69 -55.43 5.93
CA GLU A 128 8.64 -54.76 6.72
C GLU A 128 8.83 -53.23 6.78
N ILE A 129 10.07 -52.75 6.93
CA ILE A 129 10.40 -51.32 6.90
C ILE A 129 10.22 -50.75 5.47
N SER A 130 10.58 -51.51 4.43
CA SER A 130 10.38 -51.13 3.02
C SER A 130 8.89 -50.97 2.68
N GLU A 131 8.03 -51.84 3.19
CA GLU A 131 6.57 -51.74 3.02
C GLU A 131 6.01 -50.52 3.77
N LYS A 132 6.36 -50.34 5.05
CA LYS A 132 5.92 -49.17 5.85
C LYS A 132 6.39 -47.83 5.27
N THR A 133 7.58 -47.80 4.66
CA THR A 133 8.08 -46.58 4.00
C THR A 133 7.39 -46.32 2.65
N LYS A 134 6.99 -47.36 1.91
CA LYS A 134 6.15 -47.21 0.70
C LYS A 134 4.75 -46.69 1.04
N THR A 135 4.06 -47.28 2.02
CA THR A 135 2.72 -46.82 2.42
C THR A 135 2.77 -45.37 2.90
N ALA A 136 3.74 -45.01 3.75
CA ALA A 136 3.92 -43.63 4.19
C ALA A 136 4.26 -42.65 3.04
N GLN A 137 4.96 -43.10 2.00
CA GLN A 137 5.20 -42.29 0.79
C GLN A 137 3.96 -42.15 -0.09
N GLU A 138 3.09 -43.15 -0.14
CA GLU A 138 1.80 -43.12 -0.84
C GLU A 138 0.81 -42.19 -0.11
N ASP A 139 0.70 -42.31 1.21
CA ASP A 139 -0.08 -41.40 2.06
C ASP A 139 0.38 -39.94 1.91
N LEU A 140 1.70 -39.69 1.89
CA LEU A 140 2.26 -38.35 1.66
C LEU A 140 2.00 -37.82 0.25
N LYS A 141 1.91 -38.69 -0.78
CA LYS A 141 1.51 -38.27 -2.13
C LYS A 141 0.04 -37.88 -2.16
N GLN A 142 -0.85 -38.73 -1.63
CA GLN A 142 -2.29 -38.44 -1.54
C GLN A 142 -2.56 -37.15 -0.75
N LEU A 143 -1.87 -36.93 0.37
CA LEU A 143 -2.01 -35.71 1.16
C LEU A 143 -1.54 -34.47 0.37
N ARG A 144 -0.43 -34.56 -0.37
CA ARG A 144 0.05 -33.47 -1.24
C ARG A 144 -0.90 -33.17 -2.39
N GLU A 145 -1.52 -34.18 -2.98
CA GLU A 145 -2.54 -34.04 -4.02
C GLU A 145 -3.80 -33.35 -3.44
N SER A 146 -4.33 -33.84 -2.32
CA SER A 146 -5.49 -33.22 -1.65
C SER A 146 -5.22 -31.77 -1.19
N TYR A 147 -3.99 -31.47 -0.77
CA TYR A 147 -3.59 -30.11 -0.41
C TYR A 147 -3.46 -29.23 -1.67
N SER A 148 -2.90 -29.76 -2.76
CA SER A 148 -2.84 -29.06 -4.05
C SER A 148 -4.24 -28.70 -4.57
N ASP A 149 -5.18 -29.64 -4.47
CA ASP A 149 -6.56 -29.42 -4.91
C ASP A 149 -7.32 -28.49 -3.97
N SER A 150 -7.07 -28.55 -2.66
CA SER A 150 -7.59 -27.56 -1.69
C SER A 150 -7.07 -26.15 -1.98
N VAL A 151 -5.79 -26.00 -2.34
CA VAL A 151 -5.19 -24.71 -2.74
C VAL A 151 -5.77 -24.22 -4.08
N LYS A 152 -5.99 -25.11 -5.06
CA LYS A 152 -6.69 -24.76 -6.31
C LYS A 152 -8.13 -24.32 -6.06
N GLY A 153 -8.86 -25.02 -5.19
CA GLY A 153 -10.21 -24.65 -4.77
C GLY A 153 -10.25 -23.27 -4.11
N LEU A 154 -9.34 -23.00 -3.17
CA LEU A 154 -9.22 -21.69 -2.53
C LEU A 154 -8.79 -20.58 -3.52
N ALA A 155 -7.97 -20.90 -4.52
CA ALA A 155 -7.65 -19.98 -5.62
C ALA A 155 -8.85 -19.69 -6.55
N GLN A 156 -9.74 -20.67 -6.75
CA GLN A 156 -11.00 -20.48 -7.48
C GLN A 156 -11.99 -19.64 -6.66
N GLU A 157 -12.18 -19.95 -5.37
CA GLU A 157 -13.08 -19.20 -4.48
C GLU A 157 -12.61 -17.77 -4.20
N THR A 158 -11.30 -17.53 -4.14
CA THR A 158 -10.79 -16.15 -4.10
C THR A 158 -11.06 -15.43 -5.43
N LYS A 159 -10.97 -16.11 -6.58
CA LYS A 159 -11.31 -15.50 -7.89
C LYS A 159 -12.81 -15.22 -8.04
N THR A 160 -13.70 -16.11 -7.58
CA THR A 160 -15.16 -15.84 -7.55
C THR A 160 -15.47 -14.68 -6.59
N MET A 161 -14.87 -14.65 -5.40
CA MET A 161 -15.01 -13.53 -4.46
C MET A 161 -14.58 -12.18 -5.07
N HIS A 162 -13.46 -12.14 -5.81
CA HIS A 162 -13.07 -10.92 -6.54
C HIS A 162 -14.06 -10.54 -7.65
N SER A 163 -14.65 -11.51 -8.38
CA SER A 163 -15.72 -11.23 -9.36
C SER A 163 -16.96 -10.63 -8.67
N MET A 164 -17.44 -11.28 -7.61
CA MET A 164 -18.59 -10.82 -6.83
C MET A 164 -18.34 -9.44 -6.21
N ARG A 165 -17.11 -9.14 -5.79
CA ARG A 165 -16.73 -7.81 -5.31
C ARG A 165 -16.75 -6.77 -6.43
N ASN A 166 -16.20 -7.08 -7.59
CA ASN A 166 -16.28 -6.19 -8.77
C ASN A 166 -17.74 -5.96 -9.21
N GLU A 167 -18.60 -6.98 -9.11
CA GLU A 167 -20.04 -6.87 -9.37
C GLU A 167 -20.72 -5.97 -8.34
N VAL A 168 -20.45 -6.13 -7.04
CA VAL A 168 -20.93 -5.24 -5.97
C VAL A 168 -20.44 -3.80 -6.17
N ASP A 169 -19.18 -3.60 -6.53
CA ASP A 169 -18.62 -2.28 -6.82
C ASP A 169 -19.31 -1.66 -8.05
N SER A 170 -19.57 -2.43 -9.11
CA SER A 170 -20.33 -1.98 -10.29
C SER A 170 -21.80 -1.64 -9.98
N LEU A 171 -22.45 -2.41 -9.10
CA LEU A 171 -23.83 -2.18 -8.66
C LEU A 171 -23.91 -0.97 -7.73
N SER A 172 -22.93 -0.78 -6.84
CA SER A 172 -22.86 0.41 -5.98
C SER A 172 -22.62 1.69 -6.79
N LEU A 173 -21.76 1.63 -7.82
CA LEU A 173 -21.57 2.72 -8.78
C LEU A 173 -22.86 3.01 -9.56
N ARG A 174 -23.58 1.97 -10.00
CA ARG A 174 -24.89 2.12 -10.66
C ARG A 174 -25.95 2.72 -9.73
N LEU A 175 -25.98 2.32 -8.46
CA LEU A 175 -26.84 2.91 -7.43
C LEU A 175 -26.47 4.37 -7.12
N PHE A 176 -25.19 4.71 -7.13
CA PHE A 176 -24.71 6.08 -6.99
C PHE A 176 -25.21 6.97 -8.12
N TYR A 177 -25.04 6.55 -9.39
CA TYR A 177 -25.59 7.28 -10.54
C TYR A 177 -27.13 7.36 -10.53
N LEU A 178 -27.82 6.29 -10.11
CA LEU A 178 -29.29 6.31 -9.96
C LEU A 178 -29.75 7.25 -8.84
N ASN A 179 -28.99 7.37 -7.74
CA ASN A 179 -29.28 8.32 -6.67
C ASN A 179 -29.03 9.77 -7.11
N ILE A 180 -27.97 10.05 -7.86
CA ILE A 180 -27.75 11.38 -8.47
C ILE A 180 -28.91 11.72 -9.40
N ALA A 181 -29.25 10.84 -10.35
CA ALA A 181 -30.35 11.06 -11.28
C ALA A 181 -31.71 11.22 -10.55
N ARG A 182 -31.94 10.47 -9.46
CA ARG A 182 -33.10 10.68 -8.58
C ARG A 182 -33.08 12.07 -7.95
N ASP A 183 -31.96 12.50 -7.41
CA ASP A 183 -31.85 13.77 -6.70
C ASP A 183 -31.98 14.96 -7.66
N GLU A 184 -31.39 14.87 -8.86
CA GLU A 184 -31.63 15.78 -9.99
C GLU A 184 -33.11 15.83 -10.37
N VAL A 185 -33.75 14.69 -10.64
CA VAL A 185 -35.19 14.64 -10.97
C VAL A 185 -36.07 15.18 -9.83
N THR A 186 -35.73 14.95 -8.55
CA THR A 186 -36.48 15.59 -7.45
C THR A 186 -36.21 17.09 -7.35
N GLY A 187 -35.01 17.55 -7.75
CA GLY A 187 -34.68 18.96 -7.93
C GLY A 187 -35.54 19.59 -9.01
N ASP A 188 -35.58 18.98 -10.18
CA ASP A 188 -36.40 19.41 -11.32
C ASP A 188 -37.89 19.39 -10.99
N ILE A 189 -38.40 18.35 -10.30
CA ILE A 189 -39.79 18.32 -9.81
C ILE A 189 -40.04 19.48 -8.82
N LYS A 190 -39.09 19.82 -7.94
CA LYS A 190 -39.21 20.99 -7.04
C LYS A 190 -39.14 22.32 -7.80
N VAL A 191 -38.43 22.39 -8.93
CA VAL A 191 -38.40 23.57 -9.80
C VAL A 191 -39.70 23.67 -10.60
N MET A 192 -40.17 22.58 -11.21
CA MET A 192 -41.47 22.50 -11.90
C MET A 192 -42.64 22.81 -10.97
N LYS A 193 -42.66 22.31 -9.73
CA LYS A 193 -43.68 22.67 -8.73
C LYS A 193 -43.67 24.17 -8.45
N ARG A 194 -42.51 24.78 -8.19
CA ARG A 194 -42.39 26.24 -7.99
C ARG A 194 -42.76 27.05 -9.24
N ALA A 195 -42.45 26.53 -10.43
CA ALA A 195 -42.83 27.16 -11.70
C ALA A 195 -44.35 27.06 -11.95
N ALA A 196 -44.98 25.94 -11.61
CA ALA A 196 -46.43 25.75 -11.67
C ALA A 196 -47.15 26.60 -10.62
N GLU A 197 -46.69 26.61 -9.37
CA GLU A 197 -47.18 27.49 -8.30
C GLU A 197 -47.08 28.96 -8.74
N LYS A 198 -45.93 29.40 -9.26
CA LYS A 198 -45.77 30.74 -9.82
C LYS A 198 -46.74 30.99 -10.98
N ALA A 199 -46.88 30.05 -11.91
CA ALA A 199 -47.82 30.18 -13.03
C ALA A 199 -49.28 30.27 -12.55
N THR A 200 -49.69 29.54 -11.50
CA THR A 200 -51.03 29.68 -10.91
C THR A 200 -51.23 31.00 -10.20
N ILE A 201 -50.20 31.53 -9.52
CA ILE A 201 -50.23 32.85 -8.88
C ILE A 201 -50.30 33.96 -9.94
N ASP A 202 -49.52 33.83 -11.02
CA ASP A 202 -49.52 34.82 -12.10
C ASP A 202 -50.81 34.71 -12.95
N LEU A 203 -51.39 33.52 -13.12
CA LEU A 203 -52.74 33.34 -13.68
C LEU A 203 -53.80 34.03 -12.81
N SER A 204 -53.81 33.78 -11.49
CA SER A 204 -54.75 34.42 -10.56
C SER A 204 -54.64 35.94 -10.57
N LYS A 205 -53.44 36.52 -10.71
CA LYS A 205 -53.27 37.98 -10.90
C LYS A 205 -53.83 38.47 -12.24
N GLN A 206 -53.69 37.68 -13.32
CA GLN A 206 -54.28 38.01 -14.62
C GLN A 206 -55.81 37.89 -14.58
N GLU A 207 -56.36 36.94 -13.84
CA GLU A 207 -57.79 36.82 -13.57
C GLU A 207 -58.30 38.03 -12.76
N ASP A 208 -57.63 38.41 -11.67
CA ASP A 208 -57.94 39.62 -10.89
C ASP A 208 -57.92 40.89 -11.76
N GLU A 209 -56.90 41.05 -12.60
CA GLU A 209 -56.77 42.22 -13.49
C GLU A 209 -57.81 42.19 -14.63
N LYS A 210 -58.16 41.00 -15.13
CA LYS A 210 -59.25 40.83 -16.10
C LYS A 210 -60.60 41.19 -15.48
N VAL A 211 -60.87 40.78 -14.23
CA VAL A 211 -62.06 41.18 -13.48
C VAL A 211 -62.09 42.70 -13.25
N ARG A 212 -60.95 43.34 -12.92
CA ARG A 212 -60.88 44.82 -12.87
C ARG A 212 -61.19 45.45 -14.23
N GLN A 213 -60.66 44.90 -15.31
CA GLN A 213 -60.94 45.37 -16.67
C GLN A 213 -62.43 45.23 -16.99
N ASP A 214 -63.06 44.09 -16.67
CA ASP A 214 -64.47 43.83 -16.98
C ASP A 214 -65.43 44.68 -16.13
N LEU A 215 -65.06 45.00 -14.89
CA LEU A 215 -65.75 46.01 -14.06
C LEU A 215 -65.59 47.43 -14.64
N LEU A 216 -64.41 47.79 -15.15
CA LEU A 216 -64.19 49.07 -15.82
C LEU A 216 -64.97 49.16 -17.14
N VAL A 217 -64.99 48.09 -17.94
CA VAL A 217 -65.78 47.99 -19.17
C VAL A 217 -67.26 48.12 -18.86
N ASN A 218 -67.79 47.42 -17.85
CA ASN A 218 -69.18 47.62 -17.41
C ASN A 218 -69.44 49.07 -17.00
N ARG A 219 -68.56 49.70 -16.21
CA ARG A 219 -68.72 51.10 -15.81
C ARG A 219 -68.71 52.06 -17.00
N ILE A 220 -67.86 51.82 -18.00
CA ILE A 220 -67.83 52.60 -19.23
C ILE A 220 -69.12 52.35 -20.04
N GLN A 221 -69.54 51.09 -20.19
CA GLN A 221 -70.75 50.72 -20.92
C GLN A 221 -71.99 51.37 -20.29
N THR A 222 -72.21 51.22 -18.98
CA THR A 222 -73.34 51.88 -18.28
C THR A 222 -73.32 53.40 -18.43
N LYS A 223 -72.15 54.03 -18.58
CA LYS A 223 -72.03 55.47 -18.81
C LYS A 223 -72.25 55.84 -20.28
N VAL A 224 -71.90 54.98 -21.23
CA VAL A 224 -72.27 55.12 -22.64
C VAL A 224 -73.79 54.99 -22.77
N ASP A 225 -74.40 53.98 -22.15
CA ASP A 225 -75.84 53.74 -22.15
C ASP A 225 -76.59 54.97 -21.59
N GLN A 226 -76.19 55.47 -20.42
CA GLN A 226 -76.71 56.73 -19.83
C GLN A 226 -76.57 57.93 -20.79
N LEU A 227 -75.40 58.11 -21.40
CA LEU A 227 -75.19 59.22 -22.35
C LEU A 227 -76.01 59.05 -23.63
N THR A 228 -76.30 57.83 -24.07
CA THR A 228 -77.21 57.60 -25.21
C THR A 228 -78.68 57.84 -24.85
N GLU A 229 -79.09 57.55 -23.62
CA GLU A 229 -80.42 57.92 -23.11
C GLU A 229 -80.55 59.46 -22.99
N ASP A 230 -79.55 60.14 -22.45
CA ASP A 230 -79.49 61.61 -22.39
C ASP A 230 -79.54 62.24 -23.79
N ILE A 231 -78.76 61.74 -24.75
CA ILE A 231 -78.76 62.22 -26.15
C ILE A 231 -80.15 62.03 -26.77
N ALA A 232 -80.77 60.85 -26.64
CA ALA A 232 -82.10 60.60 -27.19
C ALA A 232 -83.17 61.50 -26.56
N LEU A 233 -83.04 61.81 -25.25
CA LEU A 233 -83.91 62.76 -24.56
C LEU A 233 -83.72 64.20 -25.08
N TYR A 234 -82.48 64.64 -25.30
CA TYR A 234 -82.20 65.96 -25.87
C TYR A 234 -82.63 66.08 -27.34
N GLU A 235 -82.47 65.04 -28.16
CA GLU A 235 -82.98 64.99 -29.54
C GLU A 235 -84.52 65.09 -29.57
N ALA A 236 -85.21 64.41 -28.65
CA ALA A 236 -86.66 64.53 -28.48
C ALA A 236 -87.09 65.93 -28.01
N GLN A 237 -86.29 66.60 -27.17
CA GLN A 237 -86.55 68.00 -26.77
C GLN A 237 -86.31 68.99 -27.91
N ILE A 238 -85.25 68.82 -28.71
CA ILE A 238 -84.93 69.70 -29.84
C ILE A 238 -86.05 69.60 -30.88
N THR A 239 -86.44 68.38 -31.28
CA THR A 239 -87.52 68.17 -32.26
C THR A 239 -88.88 68.73 -31.79
N ALA A 240 -89.18 68.67 -30.49
CA ALA A 240 -90.35 69.33 -29.93
C ALA A 240 -90.26 70.87 -29.98
N GLN A 241 -89.10 71.45 -29.63
CA GLN A 241 -88.88 72.90 -29.69
C GLN A 241 -88.86 73.45 -31.11
N GLU A 242 -88.35 72.69 -32.09
CA GLU A 242 -88.40 73.05 -33.51
C GLU A 242 -89.85 73.13 -34.01
N ALA A 243 -90.71 72.17 -33.63
CA ALA A 243 -92.13 72.20 -33.96
C ALA A 243 -92.88 73.36 -33.29
N GLU A 244 -92.57 73.69 -32.03
CA GLU A 244 -93.12 74.89 -31.35
C GLU A 244 -92.64 76.20 -32.01
N MET A 245 -91.38 76.26 -32.44
CA MET A 245 -90.83 77.39 -33.19
C MET A 245 -91.49 77.56 -34.56
N GLU A 246 -91.68 76.48 -35.32
CA GLU A 246 -92.35 76.53 -36.63
C GLU A 246 -93.81 77.00 -36.50
N SER A 247 -94.55 76.47 -35.52
CA SER A 247 -95.90 76.92 -35.17
C SER A 247 -95.93 78.42 -34.81
N SER A 248 -94.97 78.87 -34.01
CA SER A 248 -94.85 80.28 -33.60
C SER A 248 -94.46 81.21 -34.76
N GLN A 249 -93.60 80.75 -35.67
CA GLN A 249 -93.25 81.49 -36.88
C GLN A 249 -94.44 81.62 -37.82
N ASN A 250 -95.24 80.56 -38.00
CA ASN A 250 -96.45 80.62 -38.83
C ASN A 250 -97.45 81.66 -38.28
N LEU A 251 -97.67 81.70 -36.97
CA LEU A 251 -98.49 82.72 -36.31
C LEU A 251 -97.95 84.15 -36.51
N LEU A 252 -96.62 84.34 -36.49
CA LEU A 252 -96.00 85.63 -36.78
C LEU A 252 -96.22 86.06 -38.24
N HIS A 253 -96.04 85.16 -39.22
CA HIS A 253 -96.30 85.47 -40.63
C HIS A 253 -97.78 85.82 -40.88
N GLU A 254 -98.73 85.15 -40.22
CA GLU A 254 -100.15 85.52 -40.27
C GLU A 254 -100.41 86.92 -39.68
N ALA A 255 -99.77 87.26 -38.56
CA ALA A 255 -99.87 88.59 -37.94
C ALA A 255 -99.25 89.69 -38.83
N GLU A 256 -98.10 89.44 -39.45
CA GLU A 256 -97.47 90.36 -40.41
C GLU A 256 -98.37 90.59 -41.65
N ALA A 257 -98.99 89.53 -42.18
CA ALA A 257 -99.94 89.66 -43.29
C ALA A 257 -101.16 90.53 -42.92
N GLN A 258 -101.68 90.39 -41.69
CA GLN A 258 -102.75 91.25 -41.17
C GLN A 258 -102.30 92.73 -41.05
N ILE A 259 -101.09 92.98 -40.55
CA ILE A 259 -100.51 94.33 -40.46
C ILE A 259 -100.37 94.97 -41.85
N VAL A 260 -99.92 94.20 -42.85
CA VAL A 260 -99.83 94.67 -44.24
C VAL A 260 -101.21 95.06 -44.78
N SER A 261 -102.26 94.26 -44.54
CA SER A 261 -103.64 94.58 -44.92
C SER A 261 -104.09 95.92 -44.32
N ILE A 262 -103.95 96.09 -42.99
CA ILE A 262 -104.32 97.32 -42.28
C ILE A 262 -103.55 98.53 -42.83
N SER A 263 -102.29 98.35 -43.25
CA SER A 263 -101.48 99.42 -43.85
C SER A 263 -102.01 99.89 -45.21
N VAL A 264 -102.64 99.00 -45.99
CA VAL A 264 -103.27 99.33 -47.28
C VAL A 264 -104.56 100.10 -47.06
N ASP A 265 -105.40 99.65 -46.12
CA ASP A 265 -106.66 100.33 -45.77
C ASP A 265 -106.40 101.77 -45.27
N LYS A 266 -105.37 101.94 -44.43
CA LYS A 266 -104.92 103.27 -43.96
C LYS A 266 -104.48 104.19 -45.12
N LYS A 267 -103.77 103.67 -46.13
CA LYS A 267 -103.40 104.44 -47.33
C LYS A 267 -104.63 104.84 -48.14
N HIS A 268 -105.62 103.95 -48.26
CA HIS A 268 -106.86 104.24 -48.97
C HIS A 268 -107.66 105.37 -48.29
N LEU A 269 -107.81 105.33 -46.96
CA LEU A 269 -108.48 106.38 -46.19
C LEU A 269 -107.81 107.76 -46.36
N MET A 270 -106.47 107.81 -46.29
CA MET A 270 -105.71 109.06 -46.46
C MET A 270 -105.89 109.68 -47.85
N ALA A 271 -106.04 108.87 -48.90
CA ALA A 271 -106.28 109.36 -50.26
C ALA A 271 -107.66 110.04 -50.41
N GLN A 272 -108.71 109.48 -49.79
CA GLN A 272 -110.06 110.06 -49.76
C GLN A 272 -110.12 111.38 -48.97
N TRP A 273 -109.35 111.46 -47.88
CA TRP A 273 -109.26 112.69 -47.08
C TRP A 273 -108.58 113.83 -47.86
N ASN A 274 -107.46 113.57 -48.53
CA ASN A 274 -106.73 114.57 -49.32
C ASN A 274 -107.56 115.16 -50.47
N THR A 275 -108.40 114.36 -51.13
CA THR A 275 -109.31 114.85 -52.19
C THR A 275 -110.37 115.81 -51.65
N SER A 276 -110.87 115.55 -50.43
CA SER A 276 -111.83 116.42 -49.75
C SER A 276 -111.22 117.77 -49.36
N LEU A 277 -109.94 117.79 -48.96
CA LEU A 277 -109.21 118.99 -48.55
C LEU A 277 -109.01 120.00 -49.70
N LEU A 278 -108.65 119.50 -50.90
CA LEU A 278 -108.44 120.32 -52.10
C LEU A 278 -109.69 121.10 -52.55
N GLY A 279 -110.89 120.54 -52.34
CA GLY A 279 -112.16 121.22 -52.62
C GLY A 279 -112.45 122.37 -51.65
N LEU A 280 -111.83 122.37 -50.47
CA LEU A 280 -111.96 123.42 -49.45
C LEU A 280 -110.99 124.58 -49.71
N GLN A 281 -109.77 124.27 -50.15
CA GLN A 281 -108.72 125.24 -50.45
C GLN A 281 -109.13 126.26 -51.54
N ARG A 282 -109.78 125.82 -52.63
CA ARG A 282 -110.26 126.72 -53.69
C ARG A 282 -111.34 127.72 -53.25
N ARG A 283 -112.07 127.47 -52.16
CA ARG A 283 -113.02 128.45 -51.59
C ARG A 283 -112.30 129.53 -50.76
N ASN A 284 -111.18 129.18 -50.13
CA ASN A 284 -110.43 130.09 -49.27
C ASN A 284 -109.63 131.12 -50.07
N GLU A 285 -109.19 130.80 -51.29
CA GLU A 285 -108.45 131.73 -52.17
C GLU A 285 -109.29 132.96 -52.58
N ALA A 286 -110.61 132.80 -52.74
CA ALA A 286 -111.54 133.91 -52.95
C ALA A 286 -111.65 134.84 -51.73
N TYR A 287 -111.48 134.31 -50.52
CA TYR A 287 -111.52 135.06 -49.26
C TYR A 287 -110.19 135.81 -48.99
N ALA A 288 -109.07 135.25 -49.44
CA ALA A 288 -107.73 135.80 -49.22
C ALA A 288 -107.47 137.12 -49.98
N ALA A 289 -108.09 137.31 -51.15
CA ALA A 289 -108.00 138.58 -51.89
C ALA A 289 -108.57 139.77 -51.09
N LEU A 290 -109.60 139.53 -50.27
CA LEU A 290 -110.24 140.51 -49.40
C LEU A 290 -109.36 140.93 -48.20
N MET A 291 -108.43 140.07 -47.77
CA MET A 291 -107.58 140.31 -46.59
C MET A 291 -106.26 141.05 -46.91
N LYS A 292 -105.78 141.04 -48.16
CA LYS A 292 -104.48 141.66 -48.50
C LYS A 292 -104.44 143.19 -48.38
N ALA A 293 -105.59 143.87 -48.44
CA ALA A 293 -105.70 145.30 -48.16
C ALA A 293 -105.42 145.67 -46.68
N HIS A 294 -105.29 144.69 -45.78
CA HIS A 294 -105.11 144.93 -44.35
C HIS A 294 -103.65 144.96 -43.87
N THR A 295 -102.73 144.26 -44.56
CA THR A 295 -101.41 143.93 -44.00
C THR A 295 -100.29 144.92 -44.32
N GLU A 296 -100.49 145.87 -45.24
CA GLU A 296 -99.55 146.98 -45.53
C GLU A 296 -99.25 147.83 -44.28
N ALA A 297 -100.13 147.79 -43.26
CA ALA A 297 -99.93 148.47 -41.98
C ALA A 297 -98.81 147.87 -41.11
N LYS A 298 -98.33 146.65 -41.37
CA LYS A 298 -97.52 145.87 -40.40
C LYS A 298 -95.99 146.00 -40.56
N GLU A 299 -95.51 146.52 -41.69
CA GLU A 299 -94.08 146.53 -42.05
C GLU A 299 -93.21 147.48 -41.20
N ARG A 300 -93.82 148.38 -40.41
CA ARG A 300 -93.10 149.34 -39.55
C ARG A 300 -92.35 148.70 -38.37
N LEU A 301 -92.61 147.43 -38.05
CA LEU A 301 -92.00 146.73 -36.91
C LEU A 301 -90.56 146.24 -37.15
N MET A 302 -90.10 146.14 -38.40
CA MET A 302 -88.78 145.55 -38.74
C MET A 302 -87.56 146.39 -38.34
N VAL A 303 -87.74 147.63 -37.87
CA VAL A 303 -86.62 148.54 -37.57
C VAL A 303 -85.86 148.16 -36.28
N LEU A 304 -86.52 147.45 -35.35
CA LEU A 304 -85.98 147.15 -34.00
C LEU A 304 -84.95 146.01 -33.94
N ASP A 305 -84.86 145.14 -34.95
CA ASP A 305 -84.02 143.93 -34.88
C ASP A 305 -82.50 144.20 -35.00
N ASN A 306 -82.10 145.35 -35.57
CA ASN A 306 -80.71 145.62 -35.94
C ASN A 306 -79.78 145.92 -34.74
N GLU A 307 -80.32 146.21 -33.55
CA GLU A 307 -79.50 146.55 -32.37
C GLU A 307 -78.85 145.32 -31.70
N GLN A 308 -79.38 144.11 -31.90
CA GLN A 308 -78.85 142.89 -31.26
C GLN A 308 -77.42 142.50 -31.70
N LEU A 309 -76.94 142.98 -32.85
CA LEU A 309 -75.69 142.50 -33.46
C LEU A 309 -74.40 143.05 -32.80
N ALA A 310 -74.49 144.06 -31.95
CA ALA A 310 -73.31 144.68 -31.33
C ALA A 310 -72.64 143.83 -30.23
N TYR A 311 -73.41 143.13 -29.40
CA TYR A 311 -72.89 142.43 -28.22
C TYR A 311 -72.02 141.20 -28.53
N ARG A 312 -72.18 140.57 -29.70
CA ARG A 312 -71.45 139.33 -30.05
C ARG A 312 -69.93 139.50 -30.21
N ARG A 313 -69.42 140.72 -30.43
CA ARG A 313 -67.97 140.95 -30.68
C ARG A 313 -67.11 141.01 -29.43
N SER A 314 -67.69 141.08 -28.23
CA SER A 314 -66.91 141.16 -26.98
C SER A 314 -66.37 139.81 -26.49
N ILE A 315 -66.91 138.69 -26.98
CA ILE A 315 -66.66 137.34 -26.45
C ILE A 315 -65.37 136.73 -27.01
N ALA A 316 -64.96 137.10 -28.23
CA ALA A 316 -63.85 136.45 -28.93
C ALA A 316 -62.45 136.68 -28.32
N LYS A 317 -62.26 137.71 -27.48
CA LYS A 317 -60.93 138.11 -26.95
C LYS A 317 -60.43 137.27 -25.76
N GLU A 318 -61.29 136.49 -25.11
CA GLU A 318 -60.86 135.61 -24.01
C GLU A 318 -60.40 134.22 -24.49
N GLN A 319 -60.63 133.87 -25.77
CA GLN A 319 -60.29 132.54 -26.29
C GLN A 319 -58.80 132.40 -26.65
N GLU A 320 -58.12 133.44 -27.15
CA GLU A 320 -56.69 133.38 -27.53
C GLU A 320 -55.73 133.09 -26.36
N LYS A 321 -56.12 133.43 -25.11
CA LYS A 321 -55.28 133.14 -23.93
C LYS A 321 -55.25 131.64 -23.57
N HIS A 322 -56.25 130.88 -24.00
CA HIS A 322 -56.42 129.48 -23.58
C HIS A 322 -55.54 128.52 -24.41
N GLU A 323 -55.20 128.85 -25.65
CA GLU A 323 -54.44 127.96 -26.55
C GLU A 323 -52.93 127.91 -26.22
N GLN A 324 -52.35 128.99 -25.69
CA GLN A 324 -50.90 129.05 -25.41
C GLN A 324 -50.46 128.15 -24.25
N LEU A 325 -51.32 127.87 -23.27
CA LEU A 325 -51.02 126.97 -22.15
C LEU A 325 -51.09 125.48 -22.54
N THR A 326 -51.92 125.12 -23.53
CA THR A 326 -52.15 123.72 -23.93
C THR A 326 -50.94 123.10 -24.65
N VAL A 327 -50.15 123.90 -25.37
CA VAL A 327 -48.96 123.41 -26.12
C VAL A 327 -47.80 122.99 -25.20
N LEU A 328 -47.72 123.58 -24.00
CA LEU A 328 -46.62 123.36 -23.05
C LEU A 328 -46.79 122.08 -22.22
N VAL A 329 -48.03 121.65 -21.97
CA VAL A 329 -48.36 120.39 -21.27
C VAL A 329 -47.99 119.17 -22.13
N ASN A 330 -48.41 119.17 -23.40
CA ASN A 330 -48.27 118.02 -24.30
C ASN A 330 -46.80 117.62 -24.63
N LYS A 331 -45.82 118.53 -24.46
CA LYS A 331 -44.40 118.20 -24.59
C LYS A 331 -43.85 117.48 -23.35
N ASN A 332 -44.17 117.98 -22.16
CA ASN A 332 -43.65 117.42 -20.90
C ASN A 332 -44.18 116.00 -20.62
N GLU A 333 -45.39 115.66 -21.08
CA GLU A 333 -45.95 114.31 -20.94
C GLU A 333 -45.30 113.27 -21.87
N ALA A 334 -44.76 113.69 -23.02
CA ALA A 334 -44.04 112.79 -23.92
C ALA A 334 -42.67 112.37 -23.34
N ASP A 335 -41.90 113.32 -22.81
CA ASP A 335 -40.58 113.09 -22.24
C ASP A 335 -40.63 112.30 -20.91
N LEU A 336 -41.68 112.48 -20.11
CA LEU A 336 -41.89 111.68 -18.89
C LEU A 336 -42.15 110.19 -19.18
N ASN A 337 -42.81 109.88 -20.30
CA ASN A 337 -43.16 108.50 -20.65
C ASN A 337 -42.00 107.72 -21.29
N THR A 338 -41.06 108.39 -21.96
CA THR A 338 -39.83 107.75 -22.47
C THR A 338 -38.84 107.47 -21.35
N LEU A 339 -38.62 108.43 -20.44
CA LEU A 339 -37.73 108.26 -19.27
C LEU A 339 -38.20 107.14 -18.34
N ARG A 340 -39.52 107.02 -18.07
CA ARG A 340 -40.08 105.93 -17.25
C ARG A 340 -39.81 104.53 -17.82
N LYS A 341 -39.88 104.36 -19.15
CA LYS A 341 -39.56 103.06 -19.80
C LYS A 341 -38.07 102.71 -19.72
N GLN A 342 -37.18 103.69 -19.85
CA GLN A 342 -35.74 103.45 -19.76
C GLN A 342 -35.29 103.12 -18.34
N ILE A 343 -35.88 103.75 -17.31
CA ILE A 343 -35.59 103.45 -15.89
C ILE A 343 -36.02 102.02 -15.52
N LEU A 344 -37.18 101.55 -15.98
CA LEU A 344 -37.66 100.18 -15.70
C LEU A 344 -36.74 99.11 -16.32
N GLN A 345 -36.16 99.39 -17.50
CA GLN A 345 -35.22 98.49 -18.18
C GLN A 345 -33.81 98.49 -17.59
N THR A 346 -33.37 99.57 -16.93
CA THR A 346 -32.09 99.59 -16.22
C THR A 346 -32.18 98.98 -14.83
N GLN A 347 -33.30 99.17 -14.11
CA GLN A 347 -33.54 98.54 -12.80
C GLN A 347 -33.60 97.01 -12.90
N THR A 348 -34.37 96.47 -13.85
CA THR A 348 -34.50 95.00 -14.06
C THR A 348 -33.18 94.33 -14.44
N LYS A 349 -32.32 94.99 -15.22
CA LYS A 349 -30.95 94.51 -15.50
C LYS A 349 -30.06 94.57 -14.26
N HIS A 350 -30.10 95.69 -13.53
CA HIS A 350 -29.25 95.86 -12.36
C HIS A 350 -29.59 94.88 -11.22
N GLU A 351 -30.86 94.49 -11.06
CA GLU A 351 -31.29 93.46 -10.11
C GLU A 351 -30.83 92.05 -10.52
N ALA A 352 -30.92 91.71 -11.81
CA ALA A 352 -30.40 90.43 -12.35
C ALA A 352 -28.86 90.33 -12.23
N ASP A 353 -28.14 91.39 -12.55
CA ASP A 353 -26.68 91.46 -12.42
C ASP A 353 -26.27 91.38 -10.94
N LYS A 354 -27.02 92.00 -10.01
CA LYS A 354 -26.75 91.93 -8.57
C LYS A 354 -27.01 90.54 -7.98
N GLN A 355 -28.03 89.83 -8.47
CA GLN A 355 -28.27 88.43 -8.10
C GLN A 355 -27.16 87.51 -8.61
N THR A 356 -26.77 87.63 -9.88
CA THR A 356 -25.68 86.80 -10.45
C THR A 356 -24.33 87.09 -9.77
N TYR A 357 -24.00 88.36 -9.47
CA TYR A 357 -22.81 88.71 -8.69
C TYR A 357 -22.84 88.06 -7.31
N SER A 358 -23.99 88.07 -6.60
CA SER A 358 -24.10 87.43 -5.29
C SER A 358 -23.91 85.92 -5.34
N THR A 359 -24.40 85.24 -6.40
CA THR A 359 -24.16 83.80 -6.59
C THR A 359 -22.71 83.50 -6.94
N TYR A 360 -22.06 84.31 -7.76
CA TYR A 360 -20.64 84.11 -8.08
C TYR A 360 -19.73 84.40 -6.89
N THR A 361 -20.00 85.43 -6.07
CA THR A 361 -19.24 85.69 -4.83
C THR A 361 -19.39 84.55 -3.83
N ARG A 362 -20.59 83.98 -3.69
CA ARG A 362 -20.83 82.81 -2.82
C ARG A 362 -20.14 81.56 -3.34
N MET A 363 -20.25 81.25 -4.64
CA MET A 363 -19.54 80.13 -5.27
C MET A 363 -18.02 80.27 -5.12
N LEU A 364 -17.47 81.48 -5.29
CA LEU A 364 -16.05 81.75 -5.11
C LEU A 364 -15.62 81.48 -3.66
N GLN A 365 -16.36 81.99 -2.67
CA GLN A 365 -16.10 81.74 -1.24
C GLN A 365 -16.23 80.26 -0.86
N GLU A 366 -17.20 79.53 -1.42
CA GLU A 366 -17.32 78.08 -1.25
C GLU A 366 -16.09 77.36 -1.87
N THR A 367 -15.60 77.76 -3.04
CA THR A 367 -14.38 77.18 -3.64
C THR A 367 -13.08 77.55 -2.92
N GLU A 368 -12.92 78.78 -2.44
CA GLU A 368 -11.76 79.21 -1.65
C GLU A 368 -11.72 78.51 -0.30
N ARG A 369 -12.89 78.32 0.33
CA ARG A 369 -13.04 77.53 1.55
C ARG A 369 -12.64 76.07 1.31
N ASN A 370 -13.19 75.42 0.28
CA ASN A 370 -12.87 74.04 -0.07
C ASN A 370 -11.36 73.88 -0.40
N LEU A 371 -10.74 74.87 -1.04
CA LEU A 371 -9.30 74.89 -1.29
C LEU A 371 -8.50 74.98 0.03
N SER A 372 -8.93 75.81 0.98
CA SER A 372 -8.29 75.93 2.30
C SER A 372 -8.47 74.67 3.16
N GLU A 373 -9.63 74.02 3.08
CA GLU A 373 -9.91 72.77 3.79
C GLU A 373 -9.07 71.62 3.19
N ALA A 374 -8.97 71.51 1.87
CA ALA A 374 -8.10 70.54 1.19
C ALA A 374 -6.59 70.80 1.46
N GLN A 375 -6.15 72.06 1.58
CA GLN A 375 -4.76 72.40 1.96
C GLN A 375 -4.48 72.04 3.43
N SER A 376 -5.45 72.24 4.33
CA SER A 376 -5.38 71.81 5.73
C SER A 376 -5.32 70.28 5.85
N GLU A 377 -6.14 69.56 5.08
CA GLU A 377 -6.09 68.10 4.98
C GLU A 377 -4.78 67.58 4.39
N LEU A 378 -4.21 68.25 3.39
CA LEU A 378 -2.89 67.89 2.85
C LEU A 378 -1.80 68.04 3.93
N ALA A 379 -1.79 69.15 4.66
CA ALA A 379 -0.84 69.39 5.74
C ALA A 379 -1.03 68.42 6.91
N SER A 380 -2.27 68.08 7.27
CA SER A 380 -2.55 67.07 8.29
C SER A 380 -2.08 65.69 7.84
N ASN A 381 -2.33 65.31 6.59
CA ASN A 381 -1.87 64.04 6.00
C ASN A 381 -0.35 63.95 5.86
N GLN A 382 0.35 65.06 5.61
CA GLN A 382 1.82 65.08 5.65
C GLN A 382 2.33 64.93 7.10
N SER A 383 1.65 65.51 8.09
CA SER A 383 1.99 65.28 9.50
C SER A 383 1.69 63.85 9.99
N THR A 384 0.65 63.18 9.47
CA THR A 384 0.39 61.76 9.74
C THR A 384 1.41 60.86 9.04
N VAL A 385 1.82 61.17 7.81
CA VAL A 385 2.91 60.46 7.12
C VAL A 385 4.24 60.59 7.87
N ASP A 386 4.60 61.79 8.37
CA ASP A 386 5.85 61.97 9.11
C ASP A 386 5.81 61.37 10.53
N THR A 387 4.64 61.31 11.17
CA THR A 387 4.50 60.56 12.43
C THR A 387 4.49 59.05 12.19
N LEU A 388 3.91 58.55 11.11
CA LEU A 388 4.00 57.14 10.70
C LEU A 388 5.45 56.76 10.35
N ARG A 389 6.22 57.61 9.67
CA ARG A 389 7.65 57.39 9.43
C ARG A 389 8.43 57.26 10.75
N LYS A 390 8.21 58.16 11.70
CA LYS A 390 8.80 58.09 13.05
C LYS A 390 8.31 56.90 13.87
N GLN A 391 7.11 56.39 13.61
CA GLN A 391 6.62 55.13 14.20
C GLN A 391 7.31 53.92 13.57
N ILE A 392 7.48 53.90 12.24
CA ILE A 392 8.24 52.85 11.53
C ILE A 392 9.68 52.81 12.02
N GLU A 393 10.36 53.95 12.17
CA GLU A 393 11.71 54.01 12.76
C GLU A 393 11.75 53.48 14.21
N LYS A 394 10.70 53.74 15.01
CA LYS A 394 10.59 53.16 16.36
C LYS A 394 10.32 51.64 16.31
N GLU A 395 9.51 51.16 15.39
CA GLU A 395 9.28 49.71 15.21
C GLU A 395 10.51 48.99 14.63
N THR A 396 11.33 49.62 13.79
CA THR A 396 12.60 49.04 13.36
C THR A 396 13.64 49.01 14.48
N MET A 397 13.69 50.02 15.34
CA MET A 397 14.53 49.98 16.55
C MET A 397 14.03 48.93 17.56
N LYS A 398 12.71 48.83 17.80
CA LYS A 398 12.12 47.75 18.59
C LYS A 398 12.38 46.37 17.98
N LYS A 399 12.36 46.24 16.65
CA LYS A 399 12.72 45.01 15.94
C LYS A 399 14.17 44.64 16.18
N ALA A 400 15.10 45.59 16.11
CA ALA A 400 16.51 45.35 16.44
C ALA A 400 16.69 44.95 17.92
N ASP A 401 15.99 45.60 18.85
CA ASP A 401 15.95 45.21 20.27
C ASP A 401 15.34 43.82 20.49
N LEU A 402 14.33 43.44 19.70
CA LEU A 402 13.72 42.11 19.72
C LEU A 402 14.64 41.06 19.11
N GLU A 403 15.40 41.36 18.05
CA GLU A 403 16.42 40.48 17.49
C GLU A 403 17.60 40.30 18.45
N ALA A 404 17.98 41.35 19.19
CA ALA A 404 18.94 41.29 20.29
C ALA A 404 18.41 40.47 21.49
N LYS A 405 17.11 40.53 21.78
CA LYS A 405 16.46 39.68 22.79
C LYS A 405 16.33 38.24 22.33
N ILE A 406 15.98 37.98 21.06
CA ILE A 406 15.90 36.63 20.47
C ILE A 406 17.28 35.96 20.45
N SER A 407 18.35 36.70 20.14
CA SER A 407 19.72 36.16 20.19
C SER A 407 20.20 35.88 21.62
N LYS A 408 19.82 36.69 22.60
CA LYS A 408 19.98 36.38 24.04
C LYS A 408 19.14 35.16 24.45
N GLU A 409 17.86 35.12 24.12
CA GLU A 409 16.98 33.97 24.35
C GLU A 409 17.50 32.70 23.68
N LEU A 410 18.17 32.78 22.53
CA LEU A 410 18.79 31.61 21.88
C LEU A 410 20.03 31.12 22.65
N HIS A 411 20.83 32.02 23.21
CA HIS A 411 21.92 31.67 24.15
C HIS A 411 21.40 31.08 25.46
N GLU A 412 20.35 31.69 26.03
CA GLU A 412 19.66 31.20 27.22
C GLU A 412 18.98 29.87 26.94
N ARG A 413 18.37 29.66 25.76
CA ARG A 413 17.80 28.37 25.31
C ARG A 413 18.88 27.31 25.05
N LEU A 414 20.08 27.66 24.59
CA LEU A 414 21.19 26.71 24.48
C LEU A 414 21.71 26.28 25.86
N THR A 415 21.78 27.22 26.80
CA THR A 415 22.13 26.95 28.20
C THR A 415 21.03 26.12 28.88
N ALA A 416 19.77 26.50 28.66
CA ALA A 416 18.60 25.77 29.10
C ALA A 416 18.45 24.41 28.39
N LYS A 417 19.01 24.19 27.19
CA LYS A 417 18.99 22.87 26.55
C LYS A 417 19.85 21.86 27.31
N LYS A 418 20.92 22.31 27.99
CA LYS A 418 21.74 21.47 28.89
C LYS A 418 21.04 21.20 30.22
N SER A 419 20.38 22.20 30.84
CA SER A 419 19.56 21.94 32.02
C SER A 419 18.32 21.11 31.69
N MET A 420 17.71 21.32 30.53
CA MET A 420 16.57 20.57 29.99
C MET A 420 16.93 19.12 29.67
N GLN A 421 18.19 18.76 29.41
CA GLN A 421 18.57 17.34 29.34
C GLN A 421 18.54 16.66 30.73
N TYR A 422 18.79 17.40 31.81
CA TYR A 422 18.66 16.91 33.19
C TYR A 422 17.19 16.93 33.65
N VAL A 423 16.47 18.02 33.35
CA VAL A 423 15.03 18.15 33.58
C VAL A 423 14.24 17.17 32.70
N ASN A 424 14.69 16.77 31.52
CA ASN A 424 14.03 15.72 30.71
C ASN A 424 14.15 14.35 31.38
N LYS A 425 15.25 14.03 32.07
CA LYS A 425 15.35 12.79 32.85
C LYS A 425 14.37 12.80 34.04
N LEU A 426 14.29 13.92 34.76
CA LEU A 426 13.28 14.14 35.79
C LEU A 426 11.84 14.18 35.22
N SER A 427 11.67 14.73 34.02
CA SER A 427 10.38 14.83 33.34
C SER A 427 9.93 13.51 32.74
N VAL A 428 10.83 12.57 32.42
CA VAL A 428 10.43 11.19 32.09
C VAL A 428 9.92 10.50 33.35
N ILE A 429 10.62 10.62 34.48
CA ILE A 429 10.16 10.09 35.78
C ILE A 429 8.81 10.71 36.18
N VAL A 430 8.65 12.03 36.04
CA VAL A 430 7.40 12.75 36.31
C VAL A 430 6.33 12.49 35.25
N GLN A 431 6.69 12.18 33.99
CA GLN A 431 5.73 11.77 32.95
C GLN A 431 5.22 10.34 33.19
N ASP A 432 6.07 9.45 33.68
CA ASP A 432 5.65 8.08 34.02
C ASP A 432 4.79 8.09 35.30
N GLN A 433 5.17 8.85 36.33
CA GLN A 433 4.29 9.14 37.47
C GLN A 433 3.00 9.87 37.06
N SER A 434 3.06 10.78 36.08
CA SER A 434 1.89 11.46 35.53
C SER A 434 1.02 10.53 34.71
N ARG A 435 1.58 9.55 33.98
CA ARG A 435 0.81 8.48 33.30
C ARG A 435 0.19 7.53 34.30
N GLU A 436 0.87 7.25 35.41
CA GLU A 436 0.33 6.45 36.51
C GLU A 436 -0.82 7.20 37.20
N LEU A 437 -0.68 8.51 37.42
CA LEU A 437 -1.76 9.37 37.90
C LEU A 437 -2.87 9.58 36.87
N ILE A 438 -2.59 9.65 35.57
CA ILE A 438 -3.60 9.77 34.49
C ILE A 438 -4.36 8.44 34.33
N THR A 439 -3.71 7.30 34.53
CA THR A 439 -4.40 6.00 34.54
C THR A 439 -5.22 5.81 35.82
N GLN A 440 -4.75 6.30 36.97
CA GLN A 440 -5.57 6.41 38.20
C GLN A 440 -6.73 7.40 38.02
N ILE A 441 -6.51 8.57 37.41
CA ILE A 441 -7.56 9.55 37.07
C ILE A 441 -8.55 8.92 36.09
N ALA A 442 -8.12 8.23 35.03
CA ALA A 442 -9.03 7.54 34.12
C ALA A 442 -9.80 6.40 34.81
N GLN A 443 -9.21 5.73 35.80
CA GLN A 443 -9.93 4.75 36.63
C GLN A 443 -10.94 5.42 37.57
N LEU A 444 -10.58 6.56 38.17
CA LEU A 444 -11.47 7.38 39.00
C LEU A 444 -12.57 8.06 38.18
N GLU A 445 -12.30 8.54 36.98
CA GLU A 445 -13.28 9.08 36.01
C GLU A 445 -14.21 7.98 35.53
N ASN A 446 -13.71 6.74 35.32
CA ASN A 446 -14.59 5.60 35.05
C ASN A 446 -15.40 5.15 36.28
N GLN A 447 -14.93 5.39 37.51
CA GLN A 447 -15.72 5.17 38.73
C GLN A 447 -16.76 6.28 38.90
N ILE A 448 -16.37 7.55 38.79
CA ILE A 448 -17.24 8.73 38.78
C ILE A 448 -18.29 8.61 37.68
N ALA A 449 -17.95 8.19 36.45
CA ALA A 449 -18.93 7.99 35.39
C ALA A 449 -19.91 6.84 35.68
N ARG A 450 -19.48 5.79 36.41
CA ARG A 450 -20.40 4.74 36.89
C ARG A 450 -21.29 5.24 38.03
N ASP A 451 -20.76 6.05 38.93
CA ASP A 451 -21.49 6.64 40.05
C ASP A 451 -22.42 7.78 39.59
N ASP A 452 -22.05 8.52 38.55
CA ASP A 452 -22.88 9.50 37.86
C ASP A 452 -23.97 8.80 37.04
N LEU A 453 -23.68 7.67 36.38
CA LEU A 453 -24.71 6.84 35.78
C LEU A 453 -25.65 6.28 36.87
N ALA A 454 -25.13 5.78 37.98
CA ALA A 454 -25.92 5.25 39.09
C ALA A 454 -26.77 6.34 39.75
N THR A 455 -26.23 7.53 39.98
CA THR A 455 -26.99 8.66 40.52
C THR A 455 -27.93 9.27 39.49
N ALA A 456 -27.64 9.21 38.18
CA ALA A 456 -28.59 9.57 37.12
C ALA A 456 -29.74 8.56 37.05
N VAL A 457 -29.48 7.26 37.17
CA VAL A 457 -30.51 6.21 37.32
C VAL A 457 -31.34 6.44 38.59
N LYS A 458 -30.71 6.73 39.74
CA LYS A 458 -31.45 7.06 40.98
C LYS A 458 -32.19 8.41 40.92
N LYS A 459 -31.69 9.40 40.18
CA LYS A 459 -32.40 10.64 39.88
C LYS A 459 -33.59 10.39 38.95
N ALA A 460 -33.46 9.52 37.95
CA ALA A 460 -34.55 9.15 37.05
C ALA A 460 -35.61 8.28 37.75
N GLU A 461 -35.22 7.37 38.65
CA GLU A 461 -36.13 6.69 39.56
C GLU A 461 -36.86 7.69 40.46
N ASN A 462 -36.14 8.65 41.07
CA ASN A 462 -36.76 9.72 41.88
C ASN A 462 -37.62 10.69 41.07
N GLN A 463 -37.31 10.91 39.79
CA GLN A 463 -38.10 11.73 38.89
C GLN A 463 -39.42 11.02 38.58
N ARG A 464 -39.36 9.72 38.25
CA ARG A 464 -40.53 8.87 38.06
C ARG A 464 -41.39 8.74 39.32
N THR A 465 -40.80 8.62 40.51
CA THR A 465 -41.61 8.61 41.75
C THR A 465 -42.22 9.97 42.06
N LYS A 466 -41.55 11.09 41.74
CA LYS A 466 -42.14 12.43 41.83
C LYS A 466 -43.26 12.66 40.82
N GLU A 467 -43.10 12.20 39.59
CA GLU A 467 -44.14 12.22 38.55
C GLU A 467 -45.34 11.39 39.00
N ARG A 468 -45.11 10.18 39.52
CA ARG A 468 -46.12 9.31 40.14
C ARG A 468 -46.84 9.97 41.33
N ILE A 469 -46.11 10.68 42.19
CA ILE A 469 -46.69 11.46 43.29
C ILE A 469 -47.53 12.60 42.73
N HIS A 470 -47.07 13.30 41.69
CA HIS A 470 -47.79 14.40 41.09
C HIS A 470 -49.06 13.95 40.32
N GLU A 471 -49.03 12.78 39.68
CA GLU A 471 -50.21 12.10 39.13
C GLU A 471 -51.23 11.82 40.24
N VAL A 472 -50.79 11.27 41.37
CA VAL A 472 -51.66 10.99 42.54
C VAL A 472 -52.16 12.28 43.19
N GLU A 473 -51.36 13.35 43.26
CA GLU A 473 -51.78 14.67 43.72
C GLU A 473 -52.81 15.30 42.78
N GLN A 474 -52.65 15.15 41.46
CA GLN A 474 -53.64 15.59 40.46
C GLN A 474 -54.93 14.77 40.59
N GLU A 475 -54.87 13.44 40.72
CA GLU A 475 -56.07 12.62 41.00
C GLU A 475 -56.77 13.05 42.29
N ILE A 476 -56.02 13.40 43.34
CA ILE A 476 -56.57 13.94 44.59
C ILE A 476 -57.19 15.32 44.37
N GLN A 477 -56.56 16.21 43.60
CA GLN A 477 -57.13 17.53 43.27
C GLN A 477 -58.39 17.41 42.38
N GLU A 478 -58.43 16.48 41.44
CA GLU A 478 -59.61 16.20 40.60
C GLU A 478 -60.74 15.59 41.44
N ARG A 479 -60.45 14.62 42.32
CA ARG A 479 -61.45 14.08 43.25
C ARG A 479 -61.93 15.12 44.26
N ASN A 480 -61.07 15.99 44.78
CA ASN A 480 -61.47 17.14 45.60
C ASN A 480 -62.28 18.17 44.81
N GLY A 481 -61.96 18.38 43.53
CA GLY A 481 -62.75 19.22 42.63
C GLY A 481 -64.14 18.63 42.33
N LEU A 482 -64.26 17.30 42.25
CA LEU A 482 -65.53 16.58 42.18
C LEU A 482 -66.30 16.66 43.50
N ILE A 483 -65.64 16.49 44.65
CA ILE A 483 -66.26 16.67 45.98
C ILE A 483 -66.80 18.09 46.12
N ASN A 484 -66.00 19.13 45.83
CA ASN A 484 -66.45 20.53 45.88
C ASN A 484 -67.64 20.82 44.94
N LYS A 485 -67.70 20.17 43.76
CA LYS A 485 -68.86 20.28 42.86
C LYS A 485 -70.09 19.59 43.45
N LEU A 486 -69.95 18.38 43.99
CA LEU A 486 -71.04 17.65 44.64
C LEU A 486 -71.53 18.38 45.91
N GLU A 487 -70.63 18.97 46.70
CA GLU A 487 -70.98 19.82 47.85
C GLU A 487 -71.69 21.11 47.42
N ALA A 488 -71.27 21.74 46.32
CA ALA A 488 -71.95 22.91 45.75
C ALA A 488 -73.32 22.54 45.15
N GLU A 489 -73.46 21.38 44.51
CA GLU A 489 -74.73 20.85 44.00
C GLU A 489 -75.68 20.48 45.14
N ILE A 490 -75.18 19.86 46.21
CA ILE A 490 -75.92 19.61 47.46
C ILE A 490 -76.36 20.94 48.08
N HIS A 491 -75.47 21.92 48.23
CA HIS A 491 -75.82 23.24 48.76
C HIS A 491 -76.87 23.96 47.89
N HIS A 492 -76.74 23.89 46.56
CA HIS A 492 -77.71 24.46 45.64
C HIS A 492 -79.07 23.74 45.71
N ALA A 493 -79.09 22.41 45.87
CA ALA A 493 -80.30 21.64 46.10
C ALA A 493 -80.98 22.04 47.43
N THR A 494 -80.23 22.20 48.52
CA THR A 494 -80.75 22.65 49.82
C THR A 494 -81.38 24.05 49.71
N VAL A 495 -80.68 25.00 49.09
CA VAL A 495 -81.21 26.37 48.85
C VAL A 495 -82.44 26.36 47.94
N MET A 496 -82.51 25.44 46.96
CA MET A 496 -83.69 25.27 46.11
C MET A 496 -84.89 24.65 46.84
N VAL A 497 -84.66 23.77 47.82
CA VAL A 497 -85.71 23.27 48.72
C VAL A 497 -86.25 24.40 49.59
N GLU A 498 -85.39 25.20 50.23
CA GLU A 498 -85.80 26.35 51.05
C GLU A 498 -86.61 27.40 50.25
N ARG A 499 -86.21 27.66 48.99
CA ARG A 499 -86.94 28.55 48.07
C ARG A 499 -88.29 27.99 47.63
N LYS A 500 -88.43 26.67 47.47
CA LYS A 500 -89.74 26.06 47.15
C LYS A 500 -90.66 25.99 48.37
N GLN A 501 -90.12 25.76 49.58
CA GLN A 501 -90.87 25.85 50.82
C GLN A 501 -91.51 27.25 50.99
N SER A 502 -90.72 28.31 50.84
CA SER A 502 -91.18 29.70 51.00
C SER A 502 -92.12 30.20 49.89
N ALA A 503 -92.03 29.65 48.67
CA ALA A 503 -92.98 29.96 47.60
C ALA A 503 -94.38 29.37 47.85
N ILE A 504 -94.47 28.19 48.49
CA ILE A 504 -95.75 27.53 48.83
C ILE A 504 -96.51 28.36 49.89
N ASP A 505 -95.82 28.86 50.91
CA ASP A 505 -96.40 29.72 51.96
C ASP A 505 -96.94 31.07 51.44
N LEU A 506 -96.36 31.57 50.34
CA LEU A 506 -96.77 32.82 49.69
C LEU A 506 -97.98 32.65 48.76
N LEU A 507 -98.09 31.52 48.06
CA LEU A 507 -99.23 31.22 47.18
C LEU A 507 -100.48 30.90 47.99
N ASN A 508 -100.35 30.18 49.12
CA ASN A 508 -101.45 29.94 50.06
C ASN A 508 -102.05 31.24 50.64
N LYS A 509 -101.30 32.34 50.69
CA LYS A 509 -101.80 33.67 51.16
C LYS A 509 -102.36 34.58 50.08
N LYS A 510 -102.19 34.24 48.79
CA LYS A 510 -102.72 35.03 47.65
C LYS A 510 -104.05 34.50 47.12
N LEU A 511 -104.35 33.21 47.30
CA LEU A 511 -105.62 32.61 46.89
C LEU A 511 -106.83 33.26 47.62
N ASP A 512 -106.65 33.58 48.90
CA ASP A 512 -107.71 34.14 49.77
C ASP A 512 -108.14 35.58 49.46
N ARG A 513 -107.43 36.32 48.59
CA ARG A 513 -107.69 37.78 48.37
C ARG A 513 -108.20 38.16 46.98
N LEU A 514 -108.03 37.31 45.97
CA LEU A 514 -108.37 37.66 44.58
C LEU A 514 -109.75 37.13 44.13
N LEU A 515 -110.53 36.54 45.04
CA LEU A 515 -111.89 36.06 44.76
C LEU A 515 -112.99 37.11 44.96
N GLN A 516 -112.67 38.35 45.36
CA GLN A 516 -113.69 39.26 45.93
C GLN A 516 -113.97 40.56 45.16
N GLU A 517 -113.09 41.07 44.28
CA GLU A 517 -113.26 42.43 43.69
C GLU A 517 -112.80 42.58 42.22
N SER A 518 -113.74 42.79 41.27
CA SER A 518 -113.74 43.87 40.24
C SER A 518 -114.55 43.56 38.94
N GLY A 519 -115.17 44.59 38.35
CA GLY A 519 -115.77 44.54 36.99
C GLY A 519 -116.40 45.87 36.47
N GLY A 520 -116.13 46.24 35.20
CA GLY A 520 -116.83 47.24 34.35
C GLY A 520 -116.50 48.76 34.51
N VAL A 521 -116.85 49.73 33.63
CA VAL A 521 -117.27 49.83 32.17
C VAL A 521 -117.33 51.34 31.68
N GLU A 522 -116.92 51.65 30.42
CA GLU A 522 -117.26 52.71 29.37
C GLU A 522 -117.53 54.26 29.57
N MET A 523 -117.57 55.00 28.41
CA MET A 523 -118.01 56.41 28.02
C MET A 523 -116.93 57.26 27.27
N GLY A 524 -117.17 58.31 26.44
CA GLY A 524 -118.38 59.01 25.91
C GLY A 524 -118.03 60.14 24.84
N PRO A 525 -119.00 60.82 24.15
CA PRO A 525 -118.78 61.45 22.81
C PRO A 525 -118.10 62.83 22.71
N LEU A 526 -117.87 63.59 23.79
CA LEU A 526 -116.84 64.67 23.75
C LEU A 526 -115.45 64.08 23.44
N GLY A 527 -115.29 62.79 23.75
CA GLY A 527 -114.22 61.92 23.27
C GLY A 527 -114.09 61.83 21.75
N ALA A 528 -115.01 62.32 20.91
CA ALA A 528 -114.87 62.29 19.44
C ALA A 528 -114.09 63.49 18.87
N MET A 529 -114.33 64.71 19.37
CA MET A 529 -113.51 65.88 19.02
C MET A 529 -112.12 65.78 19.66
N ILE A 530 -112.08 65.26 20.90
CA ILE A 530 -110.84 64.79 21.53
C ILE A 530 -110.22 63.72 20.62
N ALA A 531 -110.90 62.63 20.24
CA ALA A 531 -110.32 61.59 19.37
C ALA A 531 -109.80 62.10 18.02
N ASN A 532 -110.30 63.20 17.46
CA ASN A 532 -109.72 63.78 16.24
C ASN A 532 -108.44 64.59 16.51
N LEU A 533 -108.38 65.40 17.57
CA LEU A 533 -107.14 66.05 17.99
C LEU A 533 -106.13 65.04 18.55
N THR A 534 -106.59 64.06 19.31
CA THR A 534 -105.84 62.88 19.76
C THR A 534 -105.41 62.02 18.58
N LYS A 535 -106.16 61.91 17.48
CA LYS A 535 -105.67 61.28 16.23
C LYS A 535 -104.57 62.08 15.55
N ALA A 536 -104.66 63.41 15.52
CA ALA A 536 -103.59 64.25 14.98
C ALA A 536 -102.33 64.20 15.86
N VAL A 537 -102.50 64.19 17.18
CA VAL A 537 -101.43 63.96 18.16
C VAL A 537 -100.90 62.53 18.07
N GLN A 538 -101.74 61.51 17.88
CA GLN A 538 -101.34 60.12 17.65
C GLN A 538 -100.55 59.98 16.35
N ALA A 539 -100.96 60.60 15.25
CA ALA A 539 -100.21 60.60 14.00
C ALA A 539 -98.82 61.25 14.16
N LYS A 540 -98.71 62.34 14.95
CA LYS A 540 -97.40 62.92 15.30
C LYS A 540 -96.63 62.09 16.33
N GLN A 541 -97.29 61.36 17.21
CA GLN A 541 -96.67 60.42 18.13
C GLN A 541 -96.22 59.13 17.42
N GLU A 542 -96.88 58.76 16.33
CA GLU A 542 -96.52 57.69 15.40
C GLU A 542 -95.31 58.13 14.56
N GLU A 543 -95.30 59.33 13.97
CA GLU A 543 -94.09 59.89 13.32
C GLU A 543 -92.91 59.98 14.30
N ILE A 544 -93.12 60.45 15.54
CA ILE A 544 -92.08 60.47 16.58
C ILE A 544 -91.66 59.04 16.93
N GLY A 545 -92.60 58.10 17.08
CA GLY A 545 -92.30 56.70 17.36
C GLY A 545 -91.56 55.98 16.22
N GLU A 546 -91.83 56.35 14.96
CA GLU A 546 -91.09 55.88 13.79
C GLU A 546 -89.67 56.45 13.77
N LEU A 547 -89.49 57.74 14.08
CA LEU A 547 -88.17 58.37 14.21
C LEU A 547 -87.38 57.81 15.41
N GLU A 548 -88.04 57.56 16.54
CA GLU A 548 -87.46 56.87 17.71
C GLU A 548 -87.05 55.43 17.35
N GLN A 549 -87.87 54.71 16.58
CA GLN A 549 -87.50 53.38 16.07
C GLN A 549 -86.36 53.41 15.07
N GLN A 550 -86.29 54.41 14.18
CA GLN A 550 -85.18 54.59 13.25
C GLN A 550 -83.89 54.92 14.02
N TRP A 551 -83.96 55.85 14.97
CA TRP A 551 -82.85 56.18 15.87
C TRP A 551 -82.38 54.97 16.70
N LEU A 552 -83.30 54.18 17.25
CA LEU A 552 -82.97 52.93 17.96
C LEU A 552 -82.36 51.88 17.03
N LYS A 553 -82.76 51.79 15.75
CA LYS A 553 -82.14 50.90 14.76
C LYS A 553 -80.71 51.35 14.45
N GLU A 554 -80.51 52.65 14.19
CA GLU A 554 -79.18 53.22 13.95
C GLU A 554 -78.27 53.11 15.18
N GLN A 555 -78.80 53.31 16.39
CA GLN A 555 -78.07 53.13 17.64
C GLN A 555 -77.68 51.66 17.88
N ASN A 556 -78.59 50.71 17.62
CA ASN A 556 -78.29 49.28 17.71
C ASN A 556 -77.25 48.86 16.66
N GLU A 557 -77.33 49.38 15.44
CA GLU A 557 -76.34 49.13 14.40
C GLU A 557 -74.97 49.74 14.77
N LEU A 558 -74.93 50.95 15.31
CA LEU A 558 -73.70 51.57 15.83
C LEU A 558 -73.09 50.74 16.98
N VAL A 559 -73.92 50.22 17.88
CA VAL A 559 -73.49 49.32 18.98
C VAL A 559 -72.98 47.98 18.42
N ARG A 560 -73.62 47.43 17.37
CA ARG A 560 -73.13 46.22 16.67
C ARG A 560 -71.77 46.46 16.04
N GLN A 561 -71.62 47.55 15.28
CA GLN A 561 -70.35 47.96 14.67
C GLN A 561 -69.26 48.24 15.71
N MET A 562 -69.61 48.84 16.86
CA MET A 562 -68.68 49.04 17.97
C MET A 562 -68.23 47.70 18.59
N ASN A 563 -69.16 46.77 18.84
CA ASN A 563 -68.85 45.44 19.36
C ASN A 563 -67.99 44.64 18.36
N GLU A 564 -68.27 44.74 17.07
CA GLU A 564 -67.46 44.14 16.01
C GLU A 564 -66.05 44.77 15.98
N ARG A 565 -65.92 46.09 16.03
CA ARG A 565 -64.63 46.80 16.17
C ARG A 565 -63.85 46.33 17.40
N ASP A 566 -64.50 46.18 18.56
CA ASP A 566 -63.83 45.70 19.78
C ASP A 566 -63.45 44.21 19.69
N SER A 567 -64.25 43.38 19.01
CA SER A 567 -63.89 41.99 18.72
C SER A 567 -62.66 41.91 17.80
N LEU A 568 -62.62 42.73 16.74
CA LEU A 568 -61.48 42.82 15.81
C LEU A 568 -60.24 43.39 16.51
N THR A 569 -60.40 44.35 17.41
CA THR A 569 -59.28 44.89 18.21
C THR A 569 -58.68 43.79 19.09
N LYS A 570 -59.52 42.98 19.76
CA LYS A 570 -59.07 41.81 20.54
C LYS A 570 -58.39 40.74 19.66
N THR A 571 -58.87 40.48 18.44
CA THR A 571 -58.19 39.53 17.53
C THR A 571 -56.86 40.07 17.02
N VAL A 572 -56.74 41.38 16.73
CA VAL A 572 -55.47 42.03 16.37
C VAL A 572 -54.47 41.97 17.51
N GLU A 573 -54.89 42.21 18.76
CA GLU A 573 -54.01 42.03 19.93
C GLU A 573 -53.57 40.58 20.11
N ARG A 574 -54.48 39.61 19.93
CA ARG A 574 -54.15 38.18 19.96
C ARG A 574 -53.12 37.82 18.88
N LEU A 575 -53.32 38.31 17.66
CA LEU A 575 -52.40 38.09 16.54
C LEU A 575 -51.04 38.74 16.80
N ARG A 576 -50.99 39.97 17.32
CA ARG A 576 -49.73 40.64 17.74
C ARG A 576 -48.98 39.82 18.79
N LYS A 577 -49.67 39.29 19.82
CA LYS A 577 -49.09 38.39 20.84
C LYS A 577 -48.58 37.07 20.22
N GLN A 578 -49.31 36.49 19.26
CA GLN A 578 -48.85 35.30 18.54
C GLN A 578 -47.61 35.60 17.68
N LEU A 579 -47.55 36.77 17.04
CA LEU A 579 -46.43 37.19 16.19
C LEU A 579 -45.17 37.43 17.02
N THR A 580 -45.27 38.04 18.22
CA THR A 580 -44.11 38.18 19.13
C THR A 580 -43.64 36.84 19.69
N ILE A 581 -44.55 35.92 20.03
CA ILE A 581 -44.19 34.54 20.44
C ILE A 581 -43.48 33.80 19.29
N LEU A 582 -43.96 33.92 18.05
CA LEU A 582 -43.32 33.31 16.88
C LEU A 582 -41.95 33.94 16.59
N ALA A 583 -41.80 35.26 16.72
CA ALA A 583 -40.51 35.93 16.60
C ALA A 583 -39.50 35.45 17.67
N GLN A 584 -39.93 35.28 18.92
CA GLN A 584 -39.08 34.72 19.99
C GLN A 584 -38.80 33.21 19.83
N LYS A 585 -39.69 32.45 19.18
CA LYS A 585 -39.41 31.06 18.80
C LYS A 585 -38.39 31.00 17.67
N LYS A 586 -38.56 31.83 16.63
CA LYS A 586 -37.59 31.98 15.53
C LYS A 586 -36.21 32.32 16.07
N LEU A 587 -36.10 33.35 16.91
CA LEU A 587 -34.82 33.78 17.47
C LEU A 587 -34.14 32.72 18.35
N ARG A 588 -34.91 31.85 19.02
CA ARG A 588 -34.36 30.67 19.72
C ARG A 588 -33.83 29.62 18.75
N MET A 589 -34.61 29.25 17.72
CA MET A 589 -34.14 28.28 16.72
C MET A 589 -32.95 28.82 15.91
N ASP A 590 -32.95 30.11 15.55
CA ASP A 590 -31.82 30.77 14.88
C ASP A 590 -30.54 30.69 15.75
N ASN A 591 -30.68 30.89 17.08
CA ASN A 591 -29.56 30.73 18.02
C ASN A 591 -29.12 29.26 18.19
N GLU A 592 -30.06 28.31 18.25
CA GLU A 592 -29.77 26.87 18.32
C GLU A 592 -29.03 26.39 17.05
N ILE A 593 -29.48 26.82 15.86
CA ILE A 593 -28.79 26.60 14.59
C ILE A 593 -27.39 27.21 14.63
N ALA A 594 -27.24 28.46 15.08
CA ALA A 594 -25.93 29.12 15.19
C ALA A 594 -25.00 28.49 16.26
N VAL A 595 -25.52 27.69 17.18
CA VAL A 595 -24.71 26.83 18.08
C VAL A 595 -24.31 25.56 17.35
N GLN A 596 -25.25 24.85 16.72
CA GLN A 596 -24.96 23.63 15.94
C GLN A 596 -23.99 23.89 14.77
N GLU A 597 -24.05 25.05 14.13
CA GLU A 597 -23.09 25.44 13.09
C GLU A 597 -21.67 25.64 13.66
N ARG A 598 -21.53 26.16 14.89
CA ARG A 598 -20.24 26.27 15.57
C ARG A 598 -19.71 24.90 15.99
N GLU A 599 -20.55 24.06 16.62
CA GLU A 599 -20.22 22.67 16.95
C GLU A 599 -19.80 21.89 15.71
N LYS A 600 -20.52 22.04 14.59
CA LYS A 600 -20.16 21.44 13.31
C LYS A 600 -18.78 21.90 12.82
N VAL A 601 -18.48 23.19 12.88
CA VAL A 601 -17.16 23.73 12.47
C VAL A 601 -16.03 23.27 13.41
N GLU A 602 -16.31 23.08 14.70
CA GLU A 602 -15.38 22.51 15.67
C GLU A 602 -15.13 21.03 15.39
N LEU A 603 -16.19 20.23 15.19
CA LEU A 603 -16.09 18.84 14.75
C LEU A 603 -15.36 18.70 13.40
N GLU A 604 -15.59 19.58 12.43
CA GLU A 604 -14.85 19.58 11.16
C GLU A 604 -13.35 19.87 11.34
N ARG A 605 -12.96 20.67 12.36
CA ARG A 605 -11.55 20.89 12.71
C ARG A 605 -10.97 19.67 13.40
N GLU A 606 -11.67 19.08 14.36
CA GLU A 606 -11.26 17.84 15.03
C GLU A 606 -11.10 16.69 14.04
N LEU A 607 -12.04 16.53 13.10
CA LEU A 607 -11.98 15.51 12.04
C LEU A 607 -10.77 15.75 11.11
N LYS A 608 -10.43 17.00 10.79
CA LYS A 608 -9.18 17.34 10.08
C LYS A 608 -7.93 17.05 10.91
N HIS A 609 -7.94 17.30 12.22
CA HIS A 609 -6.85 16.91 13.13
C HIS A 609 -6.66 15.39 13.15
N LEU A 610 -7.75 14.62 13.32
CA LEU A 610 -7.74 13.16 13.27
C LEU A 610 -7.31 12.60 11.91
N GLN A 611 -7.69 13.24 10.80
CA GLN A 611 -7.21 12.88 9.45
C GLN A 611 -5.70 13.14 9.31
N ASN A 612 -5.20 14.27 9.82
CA ASN A 612 -3.77 14.58 9.82
C ASN A 612 -2.98 13.61 10.70
N ASP A 613 -3.49 13.26 11.89
CA ASP A 613 -2.88 12.28 12.78
C ASP A 613 -2.94 10.86 12.20
N THR A 614 -4.03 10.50 11.53
CA THR A 614 -4.13 9.23 10.77
C THR A 614 -3.13 9.21 9.62
N GLY A 615 -2.96 10.31 8.89
CA GLY A 615 -1.92 10.47 7.86
C GLY A 615 -0.51 10.36 8.44
N ARG A 616 -0.27 10.95 9.61
CA ARG A 616 1.02 10.86 10.33
C ARG A 616 1.29 9.44 10.83
N LEU A 617 0.30 8.76 11.39
CA LEU A 617 0.37 7.36 11.84
C LEU A 617 0.62 6.44 10.65
N ASN A 618 -0.11 6.59 9.54
CA ASN A 618 0.14 5.84 8.31
C ASN A 618 1.55 6.10 7.75
N GLY A 619 2.05 7.34 7.83
CA GLY A 619 3.43 7.69 7.48
C GLY A 619 4.48 7.07 8.41
N LEU A 620 4.18 6.91 9.70
CA LEU A 620 5.03 6.18 10.66
C LEU A 620 4.97 4.67 10.43
N ILE A 621 3.78 4.09 10.22
CA ILE A 621 3.59 2.68 9.88
C ILE A 621 4.31 2.32 8.58
N ALA A 622 4.27 3.19 7.56
CA ALA A 622 5.01 2.98 6.32
C ALA A 622 6.53 3.00 6.55
N LYS A 623 7.05 3.93 7.37
CA LYS A 623 8.47 3.98 7.75
C LYS A 623 8.88 2.74 8.55
N GLU A 624 8.08 2.32 9.52
CA GLU A 624 8.34 1.15 10.36
C GLU A 624 8.27 -0.14 9.53
N LYS A 625 7.35 -0.22 8.56
CA LYS A 625 7.27 -1.33 7.60
C LYS A 625 8.51 -1.39 6.71
N VAL A 626 8.97 -0.25 6.17
CA VAL A 626 10.22 -0.20 5.37
C VAL A 626 11.44 -0.53 6.24
N ALA A 627 11.51 -0.06 7.49
CA ALA A 627 12.56 -0.42 8.43
C ALA A 627 12.54 -1.93 8.76
N GLY A 628 11.36 -2.50 8.98
CA GLY A 628 11.17 -3.93 9.18
C GLY A 628 11.51 -4.76 7.94
N GLU A 629 11.12 -4.33 6.75
CA GLU A 629 11.51 -4.97 5.48
C GLU A 629 13.03 -4.94 5.30
N ASN A 630 13.68 -3.80 5.55
CA ASN A 630 15.14 -3.67 5.53
C ASN A 630 15.79 -4.63 6.55
N LEU A 631 15.35 -4.64 7.81
CA LEU A 631 15.86 -5.58 8.83
C LEU A 631 15.63 -7.04 8.45
N THR A 632 14.51 -7.39 7.81
CA THR A 632 14.29 -8.77 7.31
C THR A 632 15.20 -9.11 6.14
N ASN A 633 15.58 -8.14 5.31
CA ASN A 633 16.49 -8.34 4.20
C ASN A 633 17.95 -8.40 4.68
N GLU A 634 18.34 -7.57 5.66
CA GLU A 634 19.62 -7.65 6.37
C GLU A 634 19.77 -9.00 7.09
N ASN A 635 18.73 -9.47 7.79
CA ASN A 635 18.72 -10.79 8.41
C ASN A 635 18.83 -11.93 7.38
N LYS A 636 18.15 -11.85 6.23
CA LYS A 636 18.30 -12.84 5.15
C LYS A 636 19.71 -12.81 4.55
N LEU A 637 20.30 -11.62 4.36
CA LEU A 637 21.68 -11.50 3.87
C LEU A 637 22.66 -12.12 4.87
N ALA A 638 22.54 -11.76 6.15
CA ALA A 638 23.32 -12.36 7.23
C ALA A 638 23.13 -13.88 7.32
N GLU A 639 21.90 -14.39 7.17
CA GLU A 639 21.62 -15.83 7.09
C GLU A 639 22.31 -16.48 5.87
N THR A 640 22.27 -15.85 4.69
CA THR A 640 22.98 -16.37 3.51
C THR A 640 24.50 -16.34 3.67
N ASP A 641 25.06 -15.37 4.39
CA ASP A 641 26.48 -15.31 4.72
C ASP A 641 26.86 -16.29 5.83
N PHE A 642 26.00 -16.55 6.81
CA PHE A 642 26.16 -17.63 7.78
C PHE A 642 26.10 -19.00 7.09
N VAL A 643 25.19 -19.22 6.13
CA VAL A 643 25.15 -20.47 5.33
C VAL A 643 26.37 -20.59 4.42
N ARG A 644 26.86 -19.49 3.82
CA ARG A 644 28.08 -19.48 2.99
C ARG A 644 29.31 -19.80 3.84
N THR A 645 29.45 -19.19 5.02
CA THR A 645 30.57 -19.44 5.94
C THR A 645 30.49 -20.84 6.53
N LEU A 646 29.29 -21.34 6.87
CA LEU A 646 29.08 -22.73 7.28
C LEU A 646 29.56 -23.71 6.20
N ARG A 647 29.14 -23.52 4.94
CA ARG A 647 29.61 -24.34 3.80
C ARG A 647 31.12 -24.26 3.59
N GLY A 648 31.71 -23.07 3.79
CA GLY A 648 33.17 -22.91 3.79
C GLY A 648 33.84 -23.76 4.87
N LYS A 649 33.29 -23.80 6.09
CA LYS A 649 33.77 -24.66 7.18
C LYS A 649 33.49 -26.14 6.96
N GLU A 650 32.37 -26.50 6.33
CA GLU A 650 32.08 -27.88 5.90
C GLU A 650 33.09 -28.36 4.85
N MET A 651 33.48 -27.50 3.90
CA MET A 651 34.57 -27.79 2.95
C MET A 651 35.93 -27.91 3.64
N GLU A 652 36.30 -26.98 4.52
CA GLU A 652 37.55 -27.08 5.30
C GLU A 652 37.60 -28.38 6.12
N VAL A 653 36.49 -28.79 6.73
CA VAL A 653 36.38 -30.07 7.47
C VAL A 653 36.48 -31.27 6.53
N ALA A 654 35.87 -31.22 5.34
CA ALA A 654 36.00 -32.29 4.35
C ALA A 654 37.44 -32.43 3.82
N GLU A 655 38.15 -31.32 3.60
CA GLU A 655 39.57 -31.33 3.23
C GLU A 655 40.46 -31.88 4.35
N LEU A 656 40.20 -31.50 5.61
CA LEU A 656 40.92 -32.03 6.77
C LEU A 656 40.63 -33.52 7.00
N GLN A 657 39.40 -33.97 6.73
CA GLN A 657 39.03 -35.37 6.78
C GLN A 657 39.73 -36.17 5.67
N GLY A 658 39.81 -35.62 4.44
CA GLY A 658 40.58 -36.20 3.34
C GLY A 658 42.07 -36.38 3.71
N LYS A 659 42.70 -35.32 4.25
CA LYS A 659 44.08 -35.37 4.76
C LYS A 659 44.26 -36.37 5.90
N LEU A 660 43.28 -36.51 6.78
CA LEU A 660 43.30 -37.50 7.86
C LEU A 660 43.21 -38.94 7.32
N ASP A 661 42.40 -39.16 6.28
CA ASP A 661 42.24 -40.48 5.67
C ASP A 661 43.45 -40.83 4.75
N GLU A 662 44.10 -39.84 4.15
CA GLU A 662 45.45 -39.95 3.56
C GLU A 662 46.48 -40.41 4.60
N LEU A 663 46.60 -39.69 5.73
CA LEU A 663 47.54 -40.03 6.81
C LEU A 663 47.25 -41.42 7.45
N LYS A 664 45.98 -41.84 7.52
CA LYS A 664 45.63 -43.21 7.97
C LYS A 664 46.14 -44.27 7.00
N ARG A 665 46.00 -44.02 5.69
CA ARG A 665 46.46 -44.93 4.63
C ARG A 665 47.98 -45.04 4.66
N GLU A 666 48.69 -43.91 4.71
CA GLU A 666 50.16 -43.87 4.86
C GLU A 666 50.62 -44.61 6.12
N ARG A 667 49.92 -44.43 7.25
CA ARG A 667 50.18 -45.19 8.49
C ARG A 667 49.97 -46.70 8.29
N GLU A 668 48.94 -47.11 7.56
CA GLU A 668 48.64 -48.52 7.29
C GLU A 668 49.64 -49.14 6.30
N GLU A 669 50.08 -48.39 5.29
CA GLU A 669 51.18 -48.76 4.39
C GLU A 669 52.47 -48.97 5.18
N VAL A 670 52.88 -48.01 6.03
CA VAL A 670 54.07 -48.14 6.90
C VAL A 670 53.93 -49.27 7.93
N LEU A 671 52.73 -49.55 8.44
CA LEU A 671 52.50 -50.71 9.32
C LEU A 671 52.63 -52.04 8.57
N ASN A 672 52.19 -52.12 7.31
CA ASN A 672 52.38 -53.30 6.47
C ASN A 672 53.87 -53.50 6.14
N GLU A 673 54.59 -52.44 5.77
CA GLU A 673 56.04 -52.46 5.56
C GLU A 673 56.78 -52.92 6.82
N LEU A 674 56.39 -52.43 8.01
CA LEU A 674 56.96 -52.87 9.28
C LEU A 674 56.73 -54.38 9.51
N VAL A 675 55.52 -54.89 9.27
CA VAL A 675 55.22 -56.33 9.40
C VAL A 675 55.99 -57.17 8.38
N GLU A 676 56.24 -56.66 7.17
CA GLU A 676 57.12 -57.30 6.20
C GLU A 676 58.58 -57.33 6.67
N ILE A 677 59.08 -56.22 7.21
CA ILE A 677 60.42 -56.15 7.80
C ILE A 677 60.55 -57.14 8.98
N GLU A 678 59.59 -57.18 9.91
CA GLU A 678 59.54 -58.14 11.01
C GLU A 678 59.56 -59.60 10.51
N ARG A 679 58.79 -59.93 9.47
CA ARG A 679 58.84 -61.24 8.82
C ARG A 679 60.23 -61.55 8.23
N THR A 680 60.90 -60.58 7.62
CA THR A 680 62.28 -60.80 7.12
C THR A 680 63.28 -61.00 8.26
N ILE A 681 63.15 -60.28 9.37
CA ILE A 681 63.97 -60.46 10.58
C ILE A 681 63.80 -61.88 11.12
N MET A 682 62.56 -62.33 11.35
CA MET A 682 62.25 -63.69 11.82
C MET A 682 62.78 -64.78 10.87
N LEU A 683 62.74 -64.56 9.56
CA LEU A 683 63.34 -65.46 8.56
C LEU A 683 64.88 -65.49 8.65
N TRP A 684 65.53 -64.37 8.95
CA TRP A 684 66.98 -64.32 9.16
C TRP A 684 67.41 -64.93 10.49
N GLU A 685 66.69 -64.67 11.59
CA GLU A 685 66.93 -65.31 12.89
C GLU A 685 66.84 -66.84 12.78
N LYS A 686 65.81 -67.37 12.11
CA LYS A 686 65.66 -68.81 11.88
C LYS A 686 66.80 -69.39 11.01
N LYS A 687 67.32 -68.63 10.03
CA LYS A 687 68.52 -69.03 9.28
C LYS A 687 69.76 -69.06 10.15
N VAL A 688 69.93 -68.09 11.05
CA VAL A 688 71.05 -68.06 12.01
C VAL A 688 70.99 -69.26 12.95
N GLN A 689 69.81 -69.54 13.54
CA GLN A 689 69.60 -70.72 14.40
C GLN A 689 69.97 -72.03 13.69
N LEU A 690 69.52 -72.24 12.44
CA LEU A 690 69.90 -73.42 11.65
C LEU A 690 71.41 -73.49 11.35
N CYS A 691 72.07 -72.35 11.14
CA CYS A 691 73.53 -72.28 11.00
C CYS A 691 74.28 -72.61 12.31
N GLU A 692 73.74 -72.21 13.46
CA GLU A 692 74.30 -72.55 14.78
C GLU A 692 74.08 -74.03 15.12
N GLU A 693 72.89 -74.57 14.88
CA GLU A 693 72.57 -76.00 15.06
C GLU A 693 73.46 -76.89 14.17
N THR A 694 73.61 -76.54 12.90
CA THR A 694 74.48 -77.28 11.98
C THR A 694 75.96 -77.15 12.33
N LYS A 695 76.42 -76.00 12.82
CA LYS A 695 77.78 -75.85 13.36
C LYS A 695 78.00 -76.72 14.59
N ASN A 696 77.07 -76.67 15.57
CA ASN A 696 77.17 -77.47 16.79
C ASN A 696 77.17 -78.98 16.50
N ALA A 697 76.40 -79.43 15.50
CA ALA A 697 76.42 -80.82 15.04
C ALA A 697 77.75 -81.24 14.37
N VAL A 698 78.49 -80.30 13.76
CA VAL A 698 79.79 -80.54 13.12
C VAL A 698 80.95 -80.46 14.12
N ASP A 699 80.86 -79.61 15.15
CA ASP A 699 81.91 -79.42 16.16
C ASP A 699 81.93 -80.50 17.28
N CYS A 700 81.00 -81.46 17.28
CA CYS A 700 80.97 -82.58 18.25
C CYS A 700 82.12 -83.60 18.04
N GLN A 701 83.22 -83.43 18.78
CA GLN A 701 84.38 -84.34 18.80
C GLN A 701 84.12 -85.71 19.46
N LEU A 702 83.24 -86.53 18.90
CA LEU A 702 83.00 -87.92 19.33
C LEU A 702 83.53 -88.91 18.27
N GLY A 703 84.77 -89.38 18.43
CA GLY A 703 85.33 -90.43 17.55
C GLY A 703 86.85 -90.70 17.61
N GLN A 704 87.66 -89.87 18.27
CA GLN A 704 89.13 -90.02 18.20
C GLN A 704 89.74 -91.12 19.10
N GLY A 705 89.00 -91.66 20.07
CA GLY A 705 89.53 -92.68 21.01
C GLY A 705 89.68 -94.07 20.39
N GLU A 706 88.65 -94.55 19.68
CA GLU A 706 88.58 -95.94 19.19
C GLU A 706 89.58 -96.22 18.06
N MET A 707 89.86 -95.20 17.24
CA MET A 707 90.73 -95.32 16.05
C MET A 707 92.23 -95.49 16.38
N ASN A 708 92.65 -95.23 17.62
CA ASN A 708 94.05 -95.41 18.06
C ASN A 708 94.29 -96.74 18.80
N VAL A 709 93.26 -97.30 19.44
CA VAL A 709 93.32 -98.64 20.05
C VAL A 709 93.31 -99.73 18.98
N MET A 710 92.47 -99.60 17.95
CA MET A 710 92.39 -100.58 16.86
C MET A 710 93.71 -100.73 16.07
N ARG A 711 94.53 -99.67 15.96
CA ARG A 711 95.80 -99.71 15.20
C ARG A 711 96.91 -100.53 15.86
N HIS A 712 96.90 -100.70 17.19
CA HIS A 712 97.95 -101.44 17.90
C HIS A 712 97.63 -102.95 18.04
N GLU A 713 96.35 -103.32 18.08
CA GLU A 713 95.95 -104.74 18.16
C GLU A 713 96.03 -105.45 16.79
N ILE A 714 95.77 -104.73 15.68
CA ILE A 714 95.85 -105.26 14.31
C ILE A 714 97.24 -105.86 14.02
N HIS A 715 98.33 -105.15 14.34
CA HIS A 715 99.69 -105.62 14.03
C HIS A 715 100.10 -106.88 14.81
N ARG A 716 99.48 -107.12 15.97
CA ARG A 716 99.76 -108.29 16.84
C ARG A 716 98.93 -109.52 16.44
N MET A 717 97.73 -109.30 15.91
CA MET A 717 96.83 -110.34 15.39
C MET A 717 97.23 -110.83 13.98
N GLU A 718 97.86 -109.98 13.17
CA GLU A 718 98.29 -110.29 11.79
C GLU A 718 99.28 -111.45 11.65
N VAL A 719 100.11 -111.71 12.68
CA VAL A 719 101.12 -112.78 12.67
C VAL A 719 100.56 -114.12 13.17
N ARG A 720 99.46 -114.13 13.92
CA ARG A 720 98.82 -115.35 14.47
C ARG A 720 97.53 -115.79 13.76
N LYS A 721 97.09 -114.99 12.79
CA LYS A 721 96.56 -115.45 11.49
C LYS A 721 97.50 -116.49 10.85
N SER A 722 97.18 -116.93 9.65
CA SER A 722 98.07 -117.59 8.66
C SER A 722 98.41 -119.06 8.88
N SER A 723 98.62 -119.52 10.12
CA SER A 723 99.06 -120.91 10.37
C SER A 723 97.91 -121.89 10.68
N LEU A 724 97.23 -121.73 11.83
CA LEU A 724 96.38 -122.81 12.38
C LEU A 724 94.88 -122.65 12.13
N LEU A 725 94.35 -121.43 12.14
CA LEU A 725 92.93 -121.19 11.83
C LEU A 725 92.63 -121.26 10.33
N THR A 726 93.62 -121.05 9.46
CA THR A 726 93.50 -121.15 7.98
C THR A 726 93.02 -122.51 7.44
N GLN A 727 92.97 -123.55 8.29
CA GLN A 727 92.42 -124.87 7.96
C GLN A 727 91.04 -125.10 8.60
N GLN A 728 90.85 -124.76 9.88
CA GLN A 728 89.57 -124.95 10.59
C GLN A 728 88.51 -123.89 10.22
N GLU A 729 88.95 -122.67 9.91
CA GLU A 729 88.10 -121.53 9.58
C GLU A 729 87.63 -121.55 8.11
N LYS A 730 88.26 -122.32 7.21
CA LYS A 730 87.77 -122.48 5.82
C LYS A 730 86.41 -123.19 5.76
N LEU A 731 86.18 -124.17 6.64
CA LEU A 731 84.92 -124.91 6.75
C LEU A 731 83.83 -124.10 7.46
N LEU A 732 84.17 -123.43 8.58
CA LEU A 732 83.25 -122.52 9.26
C LEU A 732 82.89 -121.30 8.39
N GLN A 733 83.84 -120.72 7.66
CA GLN A 733 83.56 -119.64 6.70
C GLN A 733 82.65 -120.07 5.54
N ALA A 734 82.59 -121.35 5.15
CA ALA A 734 81.63 -121.78 4.12
C ALA A 734 80.18 -121.66 4.62
N LEU A 735 79.97 -122.03 5.89
CA LEU A 735 78.67 -121.97 6.56
C LEU A 735 78.30 -120.55 6.99
N GLU A 736 79.22 -119.80 7.58
CA GLU A 736 79.01 -118.38 7.94
C GLU A 736 78.84 -117.50 6.69
N ARG A 737 79.53 -117.80 5.57
CA ARG A 737 79.24 -117.16 4.28
C ARG A 737 77.82 -117.42 3.80
N SER A 738 77.15 -118.51 4.17
CA SER A 738 75.76 -118.72 3.77
C SER A 738 74.81 -117.78 4.51
N VAL A 739 75.06 -117.51 5.81
CA VAL A 739 74.30 -116.52 6.61
C VAL A 739 74.63 -115.11 6.14
N ALA A 740 75.91 -114.76 5.98
CA ALA A 740 76.34 -113.46 5.47
C ALA A 740 75.89 -113.23 4.01
N LYS A 741 75.73 -114.27 3.20
CA LYS A 741 75.13 -114.21 1.85
C LYS A 741 73.61 -114.05 1.94
N ARG A 742 72.95 -114.56 2.99
CA ARG A 742 71.52 -114.32 3.26
C ARG A 742 71.27 -112.89 3.77
N GLU A 743 72.15 -112.34 4.61
CA GLU A 743 72.17 -110.92 4.98
C GLU A 743 72.52 -110.02 3.79
N LEU A 744 73.49 -110.40 2.96
CA LEU A 744 73.77 -109.71 1.69
C LEU A 744 72.59 -109.82 0.72
N ILE A 745 71.84 -110.93 0.68
CA ILE A 745 70.61 -111.05 -0.11
C ILE A 745 69.51 -110.16 0.47
N VAL A 746 69.36 -110.05 1.80
CA VAL A 746 68.42 -109.09 2.42
C VAL A 746 68.81 -107.65 2.09
N MET A 747 70.08 -107.27 2.30
CA MET A 747 70.60 -105.95 1.95
C MET A 747 70.55 -105.70 0.42
N GLN A 748 70.70 -106.75 -0.40
CA GLN A 748 70.50 -106.69 -1.86
C GLN A 748 69.02 -106.64 -2.22
N CYS A 749 68.08 -107.16 -1.44
CA CYS A 749 66.64 -106.99 -1.64
C CYS A 749 66.16 -105.62 -1.17
N GLU A 750 66.75 -105.06 -0.11
CA GLU A 750 66.54 -103.68 0.34
C GLU A 750 67.12 -102.68 -0.70
N THR A 751 68.32 -102.94 -1.23
CA THR A 751 68.88 -102.12 -2.33
C THR A 751 68.27 -102.43 -3.71
N GLN A 752 67.75 -103.63 -3.98
CA GLN A 752 66.93 -103.93 -5.17
C GLN A 752 65.55 -103.28 -5.08
N ARG A 753 64.93 -103.16 -3.90
CA ARG A 753 63.75 -102.29 -3.74
C ARG A 753 64.09 -100.84 -4.09
N TYR A 754 65.28 -100.37 -3.74
CA TYR A 754 65.79 -99.06 -4.17
C TYR A 754 66.11 -98.97 -5.69
N GLN A 755 66.57 -100.05 -6.33
CA GLN A 755 66.99 -100.04 -7.75
C GLN A 755 65.89 -100.44 -8.75
N GLN A 756 64.96 -101.34 -8.41
CA GLN A 756 63.75 -101.61 -9.20
C GLN A 756 62.83 -100.39 -9.24
N ASN A 757 62.74 -99.64 -8.13
CA ASN A 757 62.12 -98.32 -8.14
C ASN A 757 62.81 -97.40 -9.16
N ARG A 758 64.14 -97.40 -9.28
CA ARG A 758 64.85 -96.56 -10.28
C ARG A 758 64.59 -96.97 -11.74
N ALA A 759 64.30 -98.23 -12.04
CA ALA A 759 63.94 -98.68 -13.39
C ALA A 759 62.49 -98.34 -13.75
N ASN A 760 61.54 -98.60 -12.86
CA ASN A 760 60.14 -98.23 -13.06
C ASN A 760 59.95 -96.71 -13.06
N LEU A 761 60.62 -95.96 -12.16
CA LEU A 761 60.69 -94.50 -12.24
C LEU A 761 61.35 -94.03 -13.54
N ARG A 762 62.26 -94.76 -14.19
CA ARG A 762 62.87 -94.27 -15.44
C ARG A 762 61.88 -94.29 -16.60
N ILE A 763 60.99 -95.28 -16.67
CA ILE A 763 59.98 -95.38 -17.74
C ILE A 763 58.73 -94.53 -17.40
N THR A 764 58.27 -94.53 -16.15
CA THR A 764 57.17 -93.63 -15.75
C THR A 764 57.61 -92.18 -15.71
N ALA A 765 58.82 -91.85 -15.26
CA ALA A 765 59.35 -90.49 -15.37
C ALA A 765 59.85 -90.16 -16.78
N GLN A 766 60.04 -91.09 -17.72
CA GLN A 766 60.18 -90.74 -19.15
C GLN A 766 58.83 -90.39 -19.77
N ARG A 767 57.76 -91.17 -19.50
CA ARG A 767 56.40 -90.82 -19.94
C ARG A 767 55.90 -89.54 -19.27
N HIS A 768 56.11 -89.38 -17.97
CA HIS A 768 55.84 -88.12 -17.29
C HIS A 768 56.85 -87.02 -17.63
N LEU A 769 58.10 -87.28 -18.06
CA LEU A 769 58.94 -86.23 -18.66
C LEU A 769 58.50 -85.87 -20.08
N GLU A 770 57.81 -86.74 -20.81
CA GLU A 770 57.27 -86.43 -22.14
C GLU A 770 55.91 -85.74 -22.04
N GLU A 771 55.07 -86.12 -21.07
CA GLU A 771 53.88 -85.36 -20.68
C GLU A 771 54.25 -84.05 -20.00
N LEU A 772 55.25 -84.00 -19.13
CA LEU A 772 55.77 -82.75 -18.56
C LEU A 772 56.58 -81.98 -19.61
N LYS A 773 57.22 -82.57 -20.62
CA LYS A 773 57.79 -81.80 -21.75
C LYS A 773 56.71 -81.32 -22.73
N LYS A 774 55.58 -82.00 -22.86
CA LYS A 774 54.40 -81.51 -23.60
C LYS A 774 53.66 -80.44 -22.82
N LYS A 775 53.49 -80.59 -21.51
CA LYS A 775 52.92 -79.58 -20.60
C LYS A 775 53.89 -78.42 -20.38
N VAL A 776 55.20 -78.61 -20.38
CA VAL A 776 56.22 -77.54 -20.33
C VAL A 776 56.49 -76.95 -21.71
N LYS A 777 56.29 -77.65 -22.83
CA LYS A 777 56.17 -76.99 -24.15
C LYS A 777 54.87 -76.21 -24.25
N GLY A 778 53.76 -76.74 -23.75
CA GLY A 778 52.46 -76.08 -23.66
C GLY A 778 52.52 -74.85 -22.78
N THR A 779 53.10 -74.93 -21.57
CA THR A 779 53.31 -73.76 -20.70
C THR A 779 54.51 -72.91 -21.09
N LYS A 780 55.46 -73.37 -21.91
CA LYS A 780 56.43 -72.48 -22.59
C LYS A 780 55.86 -71.80 -23.82
N GLN A 781 54.87 -72.37 -24.50
CA GLN A 781 54.14 -71.71 -25.58
C GLN A 781 53.09 -70.78 -25.00
N LEU A 782 52.40 -71.14 -23.92
CA LEU A 782 51.56 -70.21 -23.18
C LEU A 782 52.39 -69.14 -22.48
N ALA A 783 53.55 -69.45 -21.88
CA ALA A 783 54.44 -68.42 -21.35
C ALA A 783 55.15 -67.63 -22.45
N SER A 784 55.41 -68.18 -23.64
CA SER A 784 55.91 -67.37 -24.76
C SER A 784 54.82 -66.47 -25.31
N ASN A 785 53.60 -66.98 -25.48
CA ASN A 785 52.44 -66.22 -25.95
C ASN A 785 52.06 -65.15 -24.93
N CYS A 786 51.98 -65.47 -23.65
CA CYS A 786 51.80 -64.48 -22.59
C CYS A 786 53.02 -63.56 -22.48
N SER A 787 54.26 -63.97 -22.82
CA SER A 787 55.40 -63.04 -22.88
C SER A 787 55.38 -62.16 -24.13
N THR A 788 54.77 -62.58 -25.24
CA THR A 788 54.55 -61.73 -26.42
C THR A 788 53.34 -60.84 -26.22
N GLU A 789 52.27 -61.30 -25.57
CA GLU A 789 51.14 -60.48 -25.13
C GLU A 789 51.59 -59.46 -24.07
N ILE A 790 52.42 -59.86 -23.10
CA ILE A 790 53.04 -58.92 -22.14
C ILE A 790 53.94 -57.95 -22.88
N LYS A 791 54.79 -58.37 -23.83
CA LYS A 791 55.61 -57.43 -24.62
C LYS A 791 54.80 -56.51 -25.51
N GLU A 792 53.73 -57.01 -26.14
CA GLU A 792 52.80 -56.18 -26.92
C GLU A 792 52.02 -55.23 -26.01
N LEU A 793 51.73 -55.61 -24.77
CA LEU A 793 51.10 -54.75 -23.76
C LEU A 793 52.11 -53.76 -23.15
N GLU A 794 53.38 -54.13 -22.99
CA GLU A 794 54.49 -53.26 -22.61
C GLU A 794 54.79 -52.26 -23.72
N GLU A 795 54.82 -52.68 -24.99
CA GLU A 795 54.94 -51.81 -26.16
C GLU A 795 53.73 -50.88 -26.28
N LYS A 796 52.50 -51.38 -26.13
CA LYS A 796 51.29 -50.54 -26.08
C LYS A 796 51.25 -49.62 -24.85
N LEU A 797 51.80 -50.03 -23.70
CA LEU A 797 51.94 -49.17 -22.52
C LEU A 797 52.98 -48.08 -22.77
N VAL A 798 54.11 -48.40 -23.39
CA VAL A 798 55.13 -47.41 -23.76
C VAL A 798 54.63 -46.46 -24.85
N GLU A 799 53.83 -46.93 -25.82
CA GLU A 799 53.14 -46.09 -26.79
C GLU A 799 52.10 -45.18 -26.10
N LEU A 800 51.26 -45.73 -25.22
CA LEU A 800 50.29 -44.95 -24.43
C LEU A 800 50.96 -43.99 -23.43
N GLU A 801 52.14 -44.32 -22.89
CA GLU A 801 52.94 -43.44 -22.05
C GLU A 801 53.57 -42.32 -22.90
N GLN A 802 54.03 -42.60 -24.11
CA GLN A 802 54.50 -41.58 -25.06
C GLN A 802 53.35 -40.69 -25.57
N GLU A 803 52.16 -41.25 -25.80
CA GLU A 803 50.95 -40.49 -26.09
C GLU A 803 50.53 -39.64 -24.87
N LEU A 804 50.55 -40.18 -23.66
CA LEU A 804 50.25 -39.41 -22.44
C LEU A 804 51.30 -38.33 -22.19
N VAL A 805 52.59 -38.59 -22.38
CA VAL A 805 53.66 -37.59 -22.25
C VAL A 805 53.55 -36.52 -23.33
N SER A 806 53.25 -36.87 -24.59
CA SER A 806 53.01 -35.88 -25.65
C SER A 806 51.74 -35.05 -25.37
N LYS A 807 50.63 -35.66 -24.94
CA LYS A 807 49.42 -34.95 -24.50
C LYS A 807 49.64 -34.08 -23.27
N ARG A 808 50.49 -34.50 -22.32
CA ARG A 808 50.86 -33.71 -21.14
C ARG A 808 51.74 -32.53 -21.52
N ASN A 809 52.66 -32.71 -22.47
CA ASN A 809 53.47 -31.64 -23.05
C ASN A 809 52.64 -30.68 -23.91
N ASP A 810 51.63 -31.18 -24.64
CA ASP A 810 50.67 -30.35 -25.37
C ASP A 810 49.82 -29.53 -24.40
N PHE A 811 49.29 -30.16 -23.35
CA PHE A 811 48.55 -29.49 -22.28
C PHE A 811 49.40 -28.45 -21.55
N GLU A 812 50.65 -28.75 -21.21
CA GLU A 812 51.57 -27.77 -20.62
C GLU A 812 51.88 -26.61 -21.57
N ARG A 813 51.94 -26.84 -22.88
CA ARG A 813 52.13 -25.78 -23.88
C ARG A 813 50.88 -24.90 -23.97
N GLU A 814 49.69 -25.48 -24.09
CA GLU A 814 48.42 -24.75 -24.08
C GLU A 814 48.18 -24.02 -22.75
N GLN A 815 48.58 -24.60 -21.62
CA GLN A 815 48.49 -23.96 -20.31
C GLN A 815 49.45 -22.76 -20.20
N LYS A 816 50.71 -22.89 -20.64
CA LYS A 816 51.65 -21.75 -20.72
C LYS A 816 51.14 -20.66 -21.66
N LEU A 817 50.54 -21.04 -22.79
CA LEU A 817 49.96 -20.09 -23.76
C LEU A 817 48.72 -19.38 -23.18
N MET A 818 47.89 -20.09 -22.41
CA MET A 818 46.80 -19.52 -21.62
C MET A 818 47.32 -18.57 -20.54
N ASP A 819 48.32 -18.96 -19.76
CA ASP A 819 48.92 -18.13 -18.72
C ASP A 819 49.48 -16.84 -19.33
N GLU A 820 50.26 -16.94 -20.42
CA GLU A 820 50.73 -15.80 -21.21
C GLU A 820 49.59 -14.90 -21.72
N LEU A 821 48.48 -15.48 -22.20
CA LEU A 821 47.32 -14.72 -22.68
C LEU A 821 46.57 -14.04 -21.53
N THR A 822 46.49 -14.65 -20.35
CA THR A 822 45.92 -14.02 -19.16
C THR A 822 46.79 -12.88 -18.65
N GLU A 823 48.12 -13.04 -18.66
CA GLU A 823 49.06 -11.97 -18.31
C GLU A 823 48.98 -10.79 -19.30
N LYS A 824 48.91 -11.07 -20.62
CA LYS A 824 48.68 -10.05 -21.66
C LYS A 824 47.34 -9.34 -21.49
N LEU A 825 46.26 -10.06 -21.20
CA LEU A 825 44.94 -9.47 -20.88
C LEU A 825 44.99 -8.59 -19.63
N GLN A 826 45.72 -9.01 -18.59
CA GLN A 826 45.85 -8.27 -17.34
C GLN A 826 46.71 -7.00 -17.52
N CYS A 827 47.79 -7.06 -18.29
CA CYS A 827 48.54 -5.88 -18.73
C CYS A 827 47.64 -4.89 -19.50
N HIS A 828 46.86 -5.36 -20.48
CA HIS A 828 45.92 -4.50 -21.21
C HIS A 828 44.79 -3.94 -20.34
N ALA A 829 44.34 -4.66 -19.30
CA ALA A 829 43.37 -4.15 -18.33
C ALA A 829 43.96 -3.02 -17.46
N ASN A 830 45.21 -3.20 -17.00
CA ASN A 830 45.95 -2.19 -16.24
C ASN A 830 46.24 -0.94 -17.10
N ASP A 831 46.68 -1.12 -18.35
CA ASP A 831 46.89 -0.02 -19.30
C ASP A 831 45.58 0.73 -19.56
N LYS A 832 44.46 0.02 -19.76
CA LYS A 832 43.13 0.63 -19.91
C LYS A 832 42.75 1.49 -18.69
N GLN A 833 43.00 1.01 -17.48
CA GLN A 833 42.77 1.81 -16.27
C GLN A 833 43.68 3.05 -16.22
N MET A 834 44.98 2.90 -16.53
CA MET A 834 45.91 4.04 -16.62
C MET A 834 45.47 5.07 -17.67
N TYR A 835 45.00 4.65 -18.85
CA TYR A 835 44.49 5.56 -19.87
C TYR A 835 43.21 6.27 -19.43
N VAL A 836 42.30 5.61 -18.70
CA VAL A 836 41.11 6.25 -18.12
C VAL A 836 41.51 7.32 -17.09
N PHE A 837 42.45 7.04 -16.18
CA PHE A 837 42.93 8.04 -15.22
C PHE A 837 43.66 9.20 -15.91
N LYS A 838 44.50 8.94 -16.92
CA LYS A 838 45.15 9.98 -17.72
C LYS A 838 44.14 10.83 -18.50
N LEU A 839 43.06 10.24 -19.01
CA LEU A 839 41.96 10.96 -19.68
C LEU A 839 41.18 11.83 -18.69
N GLN A 840 40.84 11.32 -17.50
CA GLN A 840 40.17 12.09 -16.45
C GLN A 840 41.01 13.30 -16.00
N LEU A 841 42.32 13.12 -15.83
CA LEU A 841 43.24 14.23 -15.55
C LEU A 841 43.22 15.28 -16.67
N LYS A 842 43.23 14.87 -17.95
CA LYS A 842 43.12 15.79 -19.08
C LYS A 842 41.76 16.49 -19.18
N GLN A 843 40.67 15.82 -18.80
CA GLN A 843 39.34 16.44 -18.70
C GLN A 843 39.27 17.47 -17.57
N HIS A 844 39.91 17.22 -16.43
CA HIS A 844 40.06 18.23 -15.38
C HIS A 844 40.95 19.41 -15.83
N GLU A 845 42.04 19.16 -16.55
CA GLU A 845 42.85 20.23 -17.16
C GLU A 845 42.03 21.09 -18.13
N THR A 846 41.20 20.50 -19.01
CA THR A 846 40.35 21.30 -19.92
C THR A 846 39.33 22.15 -19.17
N VAL A 847 38.74 21.65 -18.07
CA VAL A 847 37.85 22.45 -17.22
C VAL A 847 38.58 23.63 -16.58
N TYR A 848 39.86 23.48 -16.19
CA TYR A 848 40.66 24.62 -15.73
C TYR A 848 40.97 25.62 -16.86
N TRP A 849 41.26 25.14 -18.08
CA TRP A 849 41.45 26.02 -19.25
C TRP A 849 40.17 26.77 -19.64
N GLU A 850 39.01 26.13 -19.54
CA GLU A 850 37.70 26.78 -19.71
C GLU A 850 37.46 27.85 -18.65
N GLN A 851 37.70 27.55 -17.37
CA GLN A 851 37.61 28.55 -16.29
C GLN A 851 38.58 29.72 -16.44
N ILE A 852 39.75 29.50 -17.07
CA ILE A 852 40.70 30.57 -17.43
C ILE A 852 40.15 31.42 -18.58
N ASN A 853 39.62 30.80 -19.65
CA ASN A 853 39.00 31.51 -20.77
C ASN A 853 37.77 32.33 -20.35
N GLU A 854 37.00 31.86 -19.37
CA GLU A 854 35.86 32.58 -18.79
C GLU A 854 36.26 33.64 -17.74
N GLY A 855 37.54 33.77 -17.41
CA GLY A 855 38.04 34.69 -16.37
C GLY A 855 37.63 34.32 -14.94
N ARG A 856 37.06 33.13 -14.72
CA ARG A 856 36.58 32.65 -13.41
C ARG A 856 37.65 31.95 -12.57
N TYR A 857 38.79 31.60 -13.16
CA TYR A 857 39.88 30.90 -12.47
C TYR A 857 40.67 31.81 -11.52
N ARG A 858 40.60 31.51 -10.23
CA ARG A 858 41.35 32.23 -9.17
C ARG A 858 42.64 31.47 -8.85
N ARG A 859 43.80 32.08 -9.14
CA ARG A 859 45.12 31.47 -8.82
C ARG A 859 45.22 31.19 -7.31
N LEU A 860 45.40 29.91 -6.96
CA LEU A 860 45.54 29.44 -5.57
C LEU A 860 46.83 29.95 -4.89
N CYS A 861 47.90 30.19 -5.67
CA CYS A 861 49.12 30.86 -5.22
C CYS A 861 49.30 32.18 -5.98
N SER A 862 49.46 33.29 -5.25
CA SER A 862 49.60 34.64 -5.83
C SER A 862 51.05 35.06 -6.09
N SER A 863 52.04 34.34 -5.56
CA SER A 863 53.46 34.59 -5.76
C SER A 863 54.20 33.32 -6.23
N SER A 864 55.30 33.51 -6.98
CA SER A 864 56.13 32.40 -7.47
C SER A 864 56.70 31.56 -6.31
N SER A 865 57.13 32.20 -5.23
CA SER A 865 57.61 31.52 -4.02
C SER A 865 56.54 30.66 -3.34
N ALA A 866 55.27 31.11 -3.30
CA ALA A 866 54.18 30.30 -2.75
C ALA A 866 53.82 29.11 -3.65
N LEU A 867 53.98 29.23 -4.97
CA LEU A 867 53.79 28.12 -5.90
C LEU A 867 54.84 27.02 -5.67
N VAL A 868 56.12 27.39 -5.51
CA VAL A 868 57.21 26.44 -5.22
C VAL A 868 57.06 25.77 -3.85
N ALA A 869 56.58 26.51 -2.84
CA ALA A 869 56.33 25.95 -1.51
C ALA A 869 55.18 24.92 -1.51
N GLU A 870 54.08 25.19 -2.22
CA GLU A 870 52.97 24.23 -2.35
C GLU A 870 53.29 23.07 -3.31
N SER A 871 54.07 23.27 -4.39
CA SER A 871 54.51 22.14 -5.24
C SER A 871 55.40 21.18 -4.45
N ALA A 872 56.39 21.69 -3.71
CA ALA A 872 57.22 20.87 -2.81
C ALA A 872 56.38 20.15 -1.74
N ARG A 873 55.29 20.76 -1.25
CA ARG A 873 54.36 20.13 -0.31
C ARG A 873 53.55 19.00 -0.95
N GLN A 874 53.07 19.17 -2.18
CA GLN A 874 52.38 18.12 -2.93
C GLN A 874 53.34 16.98 -3.32
N TYR A 875 54.57 17.28 -3.74
CA TYR A 875 55.59 16.27 -4.04
C TYR A 875 55.95 15.42 -2.81
N ASN A 876 56.18 16.05 -1.65
CA ASN A 876 56.38 15.33 -0.39
C ASN A 876 55.16 14.48 0.00
N ARG A 877 53.94 14.93 -0.34
CA ARG A 877 52.71 14.14 -0.16
C ARG A 877 52.62 12.95 -1.12
N ILE A 878 53.02 13.11 -2.38
CA ILE A 878 53.09 12.00 -3.36
C ILE A 878 54.15 10.99 -2.93
N ARG A 879 55.33 11.44 -2.50
CA ARG A 879 56.43 10.58 -2.04
C ARG A 879 56.07 9.79 -0.77
N THR A 880 55.34 10.40 0.17
CA THR A 880 54.81 9.70 1.35
C THR A 880 53.65 8.76 1.00
N LEU A 881 52.82 9.08 0.01
CA LEU A 881 51.79 8.15 -0.50
C LEU A 881 52.41 6.94 -1.20
N LEU A 882 53.47 7.11 -1.99
CA LEU A 882 54.23 6.00 -2.57
C LEU A 882 54.82 5.11 -1.46
N MET A 883 55.53 5.67 -0.48
CA MET A 883 56.05 4.88 0.65
C MET A 883 54.96 4.13 1.44
N VAL A 884 53.72 4.66 1.50
CA VAL A 884 52.58 3.96 2.10
C VAL A 884 52.06 2.84 1.19
N ILE A 885 52.00 3.06 -0.12
CA ILE A 885 51.61 2.05 -1.12
C ILE A 885 52.63 0.92 -1.17
N ASP A 886 53.93 1.22 -1.21
CA ASP A 886 55.03 0.23 -1.14
C ASP A 886 54.89 -0.65 0.10
N LYS A 887 54.64 -0.01 1.25
CA LYS A 887 54.48 -0.72 2.51
C LYS A 887 53.22 -1.59 2.52
N LEU A 888 52.11 -1.12 1.95
CA LEU A 888 50.89 -1.93 1.78
C LEU A 888 51.09 -3.09 0.79
N MET A 889 51.87 -2.90 -0.27
CA MET A 889 52.23 -3.95 -1.24
C MET A 889 53.16 -5.01 -0.62
N MET A 890 54.03 -4.64 0.31
CA MET A 890 54.86 -5.57 1.08
C MET A 890 54.06 -6.29 2.19
N ASP A 891 53.25 -5.56 2.96
CA ASP A 891 52.47 -6.11 4.08
C ASP A 891 51.30 -7.00 3.59
N PHE A 892 50.78 -6.76 2.38
CA PHE A 892 49.66 -7.52 1.80
C PHE A 892 49.90 -7.89 0.31
N PRO A 893 50.64 -8.98 0.00
CA PRO A 893 50.97 -9.36 -1.38
C PRO A 893 49.77 -9.60 -2.30
N GLN A 894 48.59 -9.88 -1.73
CA GLN A 894 47.34 -10.06 -2.49
C GLN A 894 46.81 -8.73 -3.06
N THR A 895 47.03 -7.60 -2.39
CA THR A 895 46.58 -6.27 -2.85
C THR A 895 47.55 -5.63 -3.84
N GLN A 896 48.77 -6.20 -3.99
CA GLN A 896 49.77 -5.76 -4.98
C GLN A 896 49.19 -5.66 -6.40
N ARG A 897 48.25 -6.54 -6.74
CA ARG A 897 47.57 -6.58 -8.05
C ARG A 897 46.66 -5.37 -8.32
N GLU A 898 46.06 -4.80 -7.28
CA GLU A 898 45.12 -3.66 -7.39
C GLU A 898 45.83 -2.31 -7.20
N LEU A 899 46.92 -2.28 -6.43
CA LEU A 899 47.68 -1.06 -6.14
C LEU A 899 48.73 -0.72 -7.22
N TYR A 900 49.15 -1.67 -8.06
CA TYR A 900 50.16 -1.46 -9.11
C TYR A 900 49.84 -0.32 -10.09
N PRO A 901 48.60 -0.14 -10.61
CA PRO A 901 48.27 1.01 -11.47
C PRO A 901 48.42 2.35 -10.74
N LEU A 902 48.10 2.40 -9.45
CA LEU A 902 48.22 3.63 -8.64
C LEU A 902 49.68 3.96 -8.32
N HIS A 903 50.51 2.96 -8.00
CA HIS A 903 51.96 3.14 -7.85
C HIS A 903 52.56 3.77 -9.11
N ARG A 904 52.33 3.15 -10.28
CA ARG A 904 52.88 3.58 -11.56
C ARG A 904 52.41 4.97 -12.01
N ILE A 905 51.17 5.38 -11.67
CA ILE A 905 50.67 6.74 -11.94
C ILE A 905 51.38 7.80 -11.07
N LEU A 906 51.64 7.49 -9.79
CA LEU A 906 52.33 8.42 -8.89
C LEU A 906 53.83 8.53 -9.22
N GLU A 907 54.44 7.42 -9.66
CA GLU A 907 55.81 7.35 -10.16
C GLU A 907 55.99 8.12 -11.49
N ASP A 908 55.10 7.91 -12.48
CA ASP A 908 55.03 8.71 -13.72
C ASP A 908 54.98 10.22 -13.45
N ARG A 909 54.29 10.62 -12.37
CA ARG A 909 54.11 12.03 -11.97
C ARG A 909 55.37 12.62 -11.33
N LEU A 910 56.10 11.84 -10.50
CA LEU A 910 57.43 12.23 -10.03
C LEU A 910 58.41 12.41 -11.20
N GLU A 911 58.49 11.43 -12.09
CA GLU A 911 59.42 11.49 -13.23
C GLU A 911 59.17 12.69 -14.16
N GLN A 912 57.91 13.11 -14.31
CA GLN A 912 57.56 14.29 -15.11
C GLN A 912 58.00 15.59 -14.44
N GLU A 913 57.88 15.70 -13.11
CA GLU A 913 58.39 16.87 -12.39
C GLU A 913 59.93 16.91 -12.35
N ASP A 914 60.61 15.79 -12.10
CA ASP A 914 62.08 15.70 -12.17
C ASP A 914 62.62 16.09 -13.57
N LYS A 915 61.88 15.76 -14.64
CA LYS A 915 62.19 16.22 -16.02
C LYS A 915 61.91 17.72 -16.21
N ASN A 916 60.83 18.25 -15.63
CA ASN A 916 60.50 19.67 -15.68
C ASN A 916 61.47 20.54 -14.85
N GLU A 917 61.94 20.08 -13.70
CA GLU A 917 62.98 20.74 -12.91
C GLU A 917 64.32 20.78 -13.67
N ARG A 918 64.70 19.68 -14.33
CA ARG A 918 65.89 19.66 -15.21
C ARG A 918 65.73 20.60 -16.40
N LEU A 919 64.55 20.68 -17.02
CA LEU A 919 64.28 21.62 -18.11
C LEU A 919 64.28 23.09 -17.63
N ALA A 920 63.80 23.36 -16.42
CA ALA A 920 63.89 24.68 -15.80
C ALA A 920 65.34 25.06 -15.45
N ALA A 921 66.15 24.11 -14.98
CA ALA A 921 67.58 24.31 -14.72
C ALA A 921 68.40 24.55 -16.01
N VAL A 922 67.94 24.05 -17.15
CA VAL A 922 68.54 24.27 -18.49
C VAL A 922 68.10 25.60 -19.12
N GLN A 923 67.14 26.33 -18.53
CA GLN A 923 66.68 27.64 -19.00
C GLN A 923 67.13 28.83 -18.12
N ALA A 924 68.17 28.66 -17.31
CA ALA A 924 68.96 29.76 -16.77
C ALA A 924 70.17 30.01 -17.70
N PRO A 925 70.32 31.21 -18.32
CA PRO A 925 71.44 31.50 -19.20
C PRO A 925 72.70 31.92 -18.42
N GLU A 926 73.82 31.96 -19.15
CA GLU A 926 75.17 32.42 -18.73
C GLU A 926 75.99 31.38 -17.91
N LEU A 927 77.28 31.16 -18.15
CA LEU A 927 78.23 31.64 -19.19
C LEU A 927 79.47 30.68 -19.21
N GLU A 928 80.40 30.90 -20.17
CA GLU A 928 81.80 30.43 -20.18
C GLU A 928 82.17 28.94 -20.47
N ASP A 929 82.65 28.75 -21.71
CA ASP A 929 83.96 28.18 -22.08
C ASP A 929 84.40 26.73 -21.73
N SER A 930 84.24 25.89 -22.75
CA SER A 930 85.39 25.35 -23.54
C SER A 930 86.72 25.00 -22.83
N CYS A 931 86.98 23.69 -22.65
CA CYS A 931 88.18 22.99 -23.17
C CYS A 931 88.01 21.46 -23.02
N ARG A 932 88.12 20.63 -24.08
CA ARG A 932 89.36 19.99 -24.63
C ARG A 932 89.99 18.97 -23.65
N SER A 933 90.29 17.69 -24.01
CA SER A 933 90.36 17.00 -25.32
C SER A 933 90.31 15.46 -25.18
N SER A 934 90.08 14.75 -26.33
CA SER A 934 90.78 13.50 -26.76
C SER A 934 90.50 12.17 -25.99
N GLU A 935 90.41 10.95 -26.58
CA GLU A 935 90.82 10.43 -27.90
C GLU A 935 89.85 9.39 -28.55
N ILE A 936 89.64 9.53 -29.87
CA ILE A 936 89.86 8.55 -30.98
C ILE A 936 89.37 7.07 -30.84
N TYR A 937 88.35 6.65 -31.63
CA TYR A 937 88.55 5.86 -32.87
C TYR A 937 87.28 5.75 -33.76
N LYS A 938 87.50 5.50 -35.06
CA LYS A 938 86.53 5.50 -36.17
C LYS A 938 85.84 4.13 -36.33
N SER A 939 84.58 4.10 -36.79
CA SER A 939 84.21 3.67 -38.18
C SER A 939 82.71 3.37 -38.38
N THR A 940 82.13 3.99 -39.41
CA THR A 940 81.04 3.45 -40.25
C THR A 940 81.65 2.43 -41.25
N PRO A 941 80.92 1.56 -42.02
CA PRO A 941 79.59 1.87 -42.60
C PRO A 941 78.64 0.69 -43.05
N VAL A 942 77.40 1.07 -43.45
CA VAL A 942 76.68 0.68 -44.70
C VAL A 942 76.19 -0.78 -44.99
N ARG A 943 74.87 -0.85 -45.27
CA ARG A 943 74.07 -1.68 -46.23
C ARG A 943 73.69 -3.16 -46.02
N GLU A 944 72.36 -3.35 -46.08
CA GLU A 944 71.56 -4.17 -47.04
C GLU A 944 71.93 -5.63 -47.41
N ASN A 945 70.94 -6.49 -47.19
CA ASN A 945 70.54 -7.69 -47.97
C ASN A 945 71.46 -8.93 -48.02
N GLN A 946 70.99 -10.01 -47.37
CA GLN A 946 70.24 -11.07 -48.08
C GLN A 946 69.08 -11.58 -47.22
#